data_AF-A0A660S3N8-F1
#
_entry.id   AF-A0A660S3N8-F1
#
_cell.length_a   1.000
_cell.length_b   1.000
_cell.length_c   1.000
_cell.angle_alpha   90.00
_cell.angle_beta   90.00
_cell.angle_gamma   90.00
#
_symmetry.space_group_name_H-M   'P 1'
#
loop_
_entity.id
_entity.type
_entity.pdbx_description
1 polymer ?
#
loop_
_entity_poly.entity_id
_entity_poly.type
_entity_poly.pdbx_seq_one_letter_code
_entity_poly.pdbx_strand_id
1 'polypeptide(L)'
;MQIFRIVLNRSPVNFELIPVYDIHFGTVFHDKHLFNRLVRYIQDNENAYWFCGGDICYDEETEILTPEGWKKFTEIKERDTVICYWEDSHCLRPSYIIKKFVFDYGGIAIKLESRYIDLLVTPEHRVLIKDASKSRIVKRAFELLGRKKPFWIPVAAPFYKRHTANGMQITHHVSEHTIKLLAWIITEGWLEYHHRNGKPFRIGIGQSIKHKEYVKEIEECITKLGLSARKYQRKDGVILWKFNTRSTEKLLSYFDSLDIHRIPRRLLNQDYPNLKILFDTLMKGDGIISKNTYCTTSEKLKDDFLELCCKLGYSCTVTKTSSNNIVMNRKCKVKDIYLIYIRKRNGEGWAKVDNVSTQYYKGKVWCVTVPSGFIVVRRNGKIAICGNCEFINLQDKRFEYETLEKSFQKNIERILTYSVEYATEKLKPIANKCLFMISGNHDETHRIRFGFDPISSICKNLGIKNYTNSYEALVKILFKHNRTSSLTLYAHHGHGYSKVRSGTLLNPLEDAMTNFDADIFIMGHCLSEDTEILTKEGWKGIDEIKEGDEVLTLNLEKDILEYNKVLAKWVYSKEDYPELIHIKRKGLDILVTKDHRIIYKRETGYFETTADNLKAVMKIPQSGTFPTEGLNMSDEEIKLYAWIISEGSLYNIKNGKESVGLNIYQNKGSKYSQEIKAILDKLKIKYTIEERKFKGRKFTIRGKTYKTKDNCLRFYIWAKDAKKIRKILKDKTIPQIFKDKMNDRQWLIFLKELVKGDGHFSKNAKFSWQYYTKNKKLADDIQEMCIKHNLRCSIKQRRNQYELYISKHNTYTICKYYNISKTVKNTGRVWCVSVANGTIVTRRNGKVAILGNSHYLVFTYKNFLTLNNSGTRLKVKQKLLLRVGGFRFSRKVGSCSYEEKRGMRPNATGTYIIKIIANPYPIGSLKFSVIPFI
;
A
#
# COMPACT_ATOMS: atom_id res chain seq x y z
N MET A 1 -19.49 -5.86 2.30
CA MET A 1 -19.66 -7.31 2.54
C MET A 1 -21.01 -7.72 2.00
N GLN A 2 -21.10 -8.80 1.22
CA GLN A 2 -22.39 -9.41 0.84
C GLN A 2 -22.60 -10.76 1.53
N ILE A 3 -23.86 -11.11 1.83
CA ILE A 3 -24.22 -12.36 2.51
C ILE A 3 -25.11 -13.19 1.59
N PHE A 4 -24.74 -14.44 1.29
CA PHE A 4 -25.53 -15.32 0.43
C PHE A 4 -25.49 -16.79 0.86
N ARG A 5 -26.44 -17.57 0.35
CA ARG A 5 -26.62 -18.99 0.67
C ARG A 5 -26.46 -19.86 -0.57
N ILE A 6 -25.82 -21.01 -0.40
CA ILE A 6 -25.64 -22.05 -1.43
C ILE A 6 -26.23 -23.34 -0.87
N VAL A 7 -26.99 -24.09 -1.67
CA VAL A 7 -27.60 -25.36 -1.26
C VAL A 7 -27.01 -26.48 -2.10
N LEU A 8 -26.46 -27.51 -1.44
CA LEU A 8 -25.85 -28.66 -2.10
C LEU A 8 -26.61 -29.93 -1.74
N ASN A 9 -27.01 -30.69 -2.76
CA ASN A 9 -27.70 -31.99 -2.62
C ASN A 9 -26.70 -33.12 -2.31
N ARG A 10 -25.73 -32.89 -1.41
CA ARG A 10 -24.61 -33.80 -1.08
C ARG A 10 -24.42 -33.91 0.43
N SER A 11 -23.72 -34.96 0.86
CA SER A 11 -23.36 -35.17 2.26
C SER A 11 -22.04 -34.45 2.60
N PRO A 12 -21.92 -33.76 3.75
CA PRO A 12 -20.68 -33.10 4.15
C PRO A 12 -19.60 -34.06 4.72
N VAL A 13 -19.66 -35.36 4.42
CA VAL A 13 -18.72 -36.38 4.96
C VAL A 13 -17.38 -36.41 4.22
N ASN A 14 -17.36 -36.08 2.92
CA ASN A 14 -16.16 -36.11 2.06
C ASN A 14 -16.04 -34.85 1.18
N PHE A 15 -16.40 -33.68 1.71
CA PHE A 15 -16.54 -32.45 0.90
C PHE A 15 -15.25 -31.62 0.89
N GLU A 16 -14.86 -31.10 -0.27
CA GLU A 16 -13.61 -30.35 -0.45
C GLU A 16 -13.84 -28.93 -1.00
N LEU A 17 -13.23 -27.93 -0.36
CA LEU A 17 -13.34 -26.52 -0.70
C LEU A 17 -11.96 -25.91 -1.02
N ILE A 18 -11.83 -25.23 -2.16
CA ILE A 18 -10.55 -24.81 -2.75
C ILE A 18 -10.58 -23.30 -3.09
N PRO A 19 -9.88 -22.43 -2.35
CA PRO A 19 -9.76 -21.01 -2.67
C PRO A 19 -8.79 -20.75 -3.84
N VAL A 20 -9.25 -20.08 -4.90
CA VAL A 20 -8.55 -19.85 -6.17
C VAL A 20 -8.31 -18.34 -6.37
N TYR A 21 -7.19 -17.83 -5.85
CA TYR A 21 -6.86 -16.40 -5.77
C TYR A 21 -5.70 -16.01 -6.71
N ASP A 22 -5.52 -14.71 -6.98
CA ASP A 22 -4.35 -14.10 -7.67
C ASP A 22 -3.79 -14.93 -8.86
N ILE A 23 -4.62 -15.20 -9.86
CA ILE A 23 -4.34 -16.20 -10.91
C ILE A 23 -3.40 -15.68 -12.02
N HIS A 24 -3.39 -14.37 -12.29
CA HIS A 24 -2.45 -13.66 -13.18
C HIS A 24 -2.26 -14.22 -14.63
N PHE A 25 -3.31 -14.81 -15.22
CA PHE A 25 -3.29 -15.45 -16.55
C PHE A 25 -2.48 -14.70 -17.62
N GLY A 26 -1.73 -15.45 -18.44
CA GLY A 26 -0.97 -14.94 -19.59
C GLY A 26 0.39 -14.31 -19.28
N THR A 27 0.72 -14.11 -18.00
CA THR A 27 1.97 -13.49 -17.54
C THR A 27 2.95 -14.52 -16.95
N VAL A 28 4.22 -14.14 -16.79
CA VAL A 28 5.23 -14.92 -16.03
C VAL A 28 4.87 -15.18 -14.57
N PHE A 29 3.82 -14.52 -14.04
CA PHE A 29 3.29 -14.74 -12.69
C PHE A 29 2.16 -15.78 -12.63
N HIS A 30 1.92 -16.56 -13.69
CA HIS A 30 0.90 -17.62 -13.73
C HIS A 30 1.53 -19.01 -13.89
N ASP A 31 1.53 -19.84 -12.83
CA ASP A 31 1.97 -21.24 -12.88
C ASP A 31 0.94 -22.10 -13.63
N LYS A 32 1.06 -22.10 -14.95
CA LYS A 32 0.21 -22.83 -15.87
C LYS A 32 0.21 -24.35 -15.61
N HIS A 33 1.27 -24.90 -15.01
CA HIS A 33 1.34 -26.35 -14.73
C HIS A 33 0.65 -26.71 -13.41
N LEU A 34 0.83 -25.93 -12.34
CA LEU A 34 0.09 -26.08 -11.09
C LEU A 34 -1.41 -25.82 -11.30
N PHE A 35 -1.77 -24.75 -12.02
CA PHE A 35 -3.15 -24.41 -12.31
C PHE A 35 -3.87 -25.51 -13.10
N ASN A 36 -3.28 -26.01 -14.20
CA ASN A 36 -3.90 -27.10 -14.97
C ASN A 36 -3.98 -28.43 -14.20
N ARG A 37 -3.05 -28.70 -13.26
CA ARG A 37 -3.19 -29.85 -12.34
C ARG A 37 -4.35 -29.67 -11.38
N LEU A 38 -4.57 -28.46 -10.85
CA LEU A 38 -5.73 -28.18 -9.98
C LEU A 38 -7.06 -28.31 -10.74
N VAL A 39 -7.12 -27.81 -11.98
CA VAL A 39 -8.31 -27.97 -12.84
C VAL A 39 -8.64 -29.45 -13.03
N ARG A 40 -7.64 -30.29 -13.37
CA ARG A 40 -7.86 -31.75 -13.46
C ARG A 40 -8.29 -32.35 -12.13
N TYR A 41 -7.62 -32.03 -11.02
CA TYR A 41 -7.97 -32.55 -9.71
C TYR A 41 -9.44 -32.23 -9.32
N ILE A 42 -9.87 -30.99 -9.52
CA ILE A 42 -11.26 -30.58 -9.28
C ILE A 42 -12.22 -31.28 -10.25
N GLN A 43 -11.83 -31.48 -11.51
CA GLN A 43 -12.64 -32.19 -12.50
C GLN A 43 -12.84 -33.66 -12.09
N ASP A 44 -11.76 -34.37 -11.76
CA ASP A 44 -11.73 -35.81 -11.49
C ASP A 44 -12.36 -36.18 -10.12
N ASN A 45 -12.19 -35.33 -9.09
CA ASN A 45 -12.72 -35.60 -7.75
C ASN A 45 -14.17 -35.09 -7.63
N GLU A 46 -15.13 -36.00 -7.48
CA GLU A 46 -16.58 -35.69 -7.50
C GLU A 46 -16.99 -34.63 -6.46
N ASN A 47 -16.31 -34.57 -5.31
CA ASN A 47 -16.70 -33.76 -4.15
C ASN A 47 -15.84 -32.49 -3.93
N ALA A 48 -15.06 -32.04 -4.92
CA ALA A 48 -14.18 -30.86 -4.85
C ALA A 48 -14.77 -29.60 -5.52
N TYR A 49 -14.66 -28.43 -4.87
CA TYR A 49 -15.38 -27.19 -5.24
C TYR A 49 -14.58 -25.87 -4.95
N TRP A 50 -14.82 -24.73 -5.64
CA TRP A 50 -13.86 -23.57 -5.65
C TRP A 50 -14.40 -22.09 -5.77
N PHE A 51 -13.55 -21.03 -5.57
CA PHE A 51 -13.90 -19.55 -5.64
C PHE A 51 -12.76 -18.45 -5.85
N CYS A 52 -13.03 -17.17 -6.30
CA CYS A 52 -12.06 -16.09 -6.87
C CYS A 52 -12.42 -14.53 -6.60
N GLY A 53 -11.84 -13.40 -7.19
CA GLY A 53 -12.47 -11.99 -7.16
C GLY A 53 -11.87 -10.53 -7.58
N GLY A 54 -12.76 -9.45 -7.81
CA GLY A 54 -12.75 -7.88 -7.95
C GLY A 54 -13.12 -6.73 -6.82
N ASP A 55 -13.84 -5.55 -6.96
CA ASP A 55 -13.81 -4.33 -5.98
C ASP A 55 -14.88 -3.10 -5.98
N ILE A 56 -14.86 -1.96 -6.79
CA ILE A 56 -15.31 -0.51 -6.50
C ILE A 56 -16.14 0.31 -7.58
N CYS A 57 -17.01 1.33 -7.27
CA CYS A 57 -17.44 2.48 -8.19
C CYS A 57 -18.15 3.77 -7.57
N TYR A 58 -18.74 4.71 -8.36
CA TYR A 58 -19.60 5.90 -7.97
C TYR A 58 -21.13 5.62 -8.09
N ASP A 59 -22.07 6.39 -7.49
CA ASP A 59 -23.53 6.20 -7.64
C ASP A 59 -24.21 6.73 -8.93
N GLU A 60 -25.43 6.27 -9.23
CA GLU A 60 -26.14 6.51 -10.51
C GLU A 60 -26.69 7.93 -10.72
N GLU A 61 -26.86 8.70 -9.64
CA GLU A 61 -27.29 10.11 -9.69
C GLU A 61 -26.13 11.09 -9.86
N THR A 62 -24.89 10.59 -9.90
CA THR A 62 -23.73 11.39 -10.32
C THR A 62 -23.72 11.58 -11.85
N GLU A 63 -23.35 12.79 -12.28
CA GLU A 63 -23.12 13.23 -13.67
C GLU A 63 -21.62 13.54 -13.89
N ILE A 64 -21.16 13.57 -15.14
CA ILE A 64 -19.82 14.05 -15.54
C ILE A 64 -19.91 15.23 -16.51
N LEU A 65 -18.92 16.12 -16.44
CA LEU A 65 -18.81 17.24 -17.38
C LEU A 65 -18.15 16.80 -18.70
N THR A 66 -18.80 17.11 -19.82
CA THR A 66 -18.29 16.99 -21.18
C THR A 66 -18.20 18.37 -21.85
N PRO A 67 -17.54 18.52 -23.01
CA PRO A 67 -17.66 19.73 -23.83
C PRO A 67 -19.11 20.05 -24.20
N GLU A 68 -19.96 19.04 -24.36
CA GLU A 68 -21.40 19.18 -24.64
C GLU A 68 -22.24 19.46 -23.38
N GLY A 69 -21.60 19.67 -22.23
CA GLY A 69 -22.24 19.92 -20.94
C GLY A 69 -22.28 18.70 -20.02
N TRP A 70 -23.12 18.77 -18.99
CA TRP A 70 -23.32 17.69 -18.04
C TRP A 70 -24.06 16.51 -18.68
N LYS A 71 -23.63 15.29 -18.35
CA LYS A 71 -24.25 14.04 -18.80
C LYS A 71 -24.30 13.03 -17.66
N LYS A 72 -25.42 12.31 -17.53
CA LYS A 72 -25.49 11.07 -16.74
C LYS A 72 -24.70 9.96 -17.41
N PHE A 73 -24.39 8.91 -16.65
CA PHE A 73 -23.66 7.75 -17.17
C PHE A 73 -24.34 7.10 -18.38
N THR A 74 -25.67 7.22 -18.54
CA THR A 74 -26.42 6.68 -19.68
C THR A 74 -26.07 7.35 -21.01
N GLU A 75 -25.65 8.61 -21.00
CA GLU A 75 -25.53 9.48 -22.18
C GLU A 75 -24.11 9.59 -22.75
N ILE A 76 -23.13 8.99 -22.06
CA ILE A 76 -21.72 8.93 -22.46
C ILE A 76 -21.34 7.58 -23.04
N LYS A 77 -20.37 7.56 -23.95
CA LYS A 77 -19.75 6.36 -24.52
C LYS A 77 -18.24 6.34 -24.26
N GLU A 78 -17.57 5.35 -24.81
CA GLU A 78 -16.11 5.28 -24.84
C GLU A 78 -15.60 6.22 -25.94
N ARG A 79 -14.37 6.75 -25.80
CA ARG A 79 -13.80 7.81 -26.66
C ARG A 79 -14.52 9.17 -26.63
N ASP A 80 -15.75 9.27 -26.12
CA ASP A 80 -16.38 10.55 -25.79
C ASP A 80 -15.43 11.44 -24.97
N THR A 81 -15.43 12.75 -25.24
CA THR A 81 -14.57 13.69 -24.53
C THR A 81 -15.21 14.15 -23.23
N VAL A 82 -14.45 14.13 -22.14
CA VAL A 82 -14.82 14.60 -20.81
C VAL A 82 -13.84 15.65 -20.31
N ILE A 83 -14.29 16.52 -19.42
CA ILE A 83 -13.44 17.54 -18.80
C ILE A 83 -12.68 16.89 -17.64
N CYS A 84 -11.36 16.81 -17.81
CA CYS A 84 -10.44 16.14 -16.90
C CYS A 84 -9.68 17.19 -16.08
N TYR A 85 -9.45 16.90 -14.81
CA TYR A 85 -8.56 17.71 -13.97
C TYR A 85 -7.14 17.14 -14.03
N TRP A 86 -6.15 18.02 -14.18
CA TRP A 86 -4.74 17.68 -14.34
C TRP A 86 -3.95 18.19 -13.12
N GLU A 87 -3.53 17.28 -12.24
CA GLU A 87 -2.91 17.65 -10.96
C GLU A 87 -1.52 18.28 -11.12
N ASP A 88 -0.77 17.89 -12.16
CA ASP A 88 0.55 18.44 -12.52
C ASP A 88 0.53 19.96 -12.80
N SER A 89 -0.60 20.46 -13.29
CA SER A 89 -0.76 21.80 -13.87
C SER A 89 -2.00 22.54 -13.33
N HIS A 90 -2.65 21.95 -12.32
CA HIS A 90 -3.72 22.54 -11.51
C HIS A 90 -4.91 23.10 -12.34
N CYS A 91 -5.24 22.43 -13.45
CA CYS A 91 -6.15 22.97 -14.46
C CYS A 91 -7.11 21.93 -15.04
N LEU A 92 -8.18 22.41 -15.67
CA LEU A 92 -9.12 21.59 -16.45
C LEU A 92 -8.72 21.57 -17.92
N ARG A 93 -8.75 20.38 -18.54
CA ARG A 93 -8.54 20.20 -19.99
C ARG A 93 -9.46 19.08 -20.51
N PRO A 94 -9.93 19.13 -21.76
CA PRO A 94 -10.64 18.01 -22.37
C PRO A 94 -9.70 16.80 -22.54
N SER A 95 -10.21 15.59 -22.32
CA SER A 95 -9.57 14.34 -22.71
C SER A 95 -10.61 13.27 -23.01
N TYR A 96 -10.24 12.25 -23.80
CA TYR A 96 -11.17 11.17 -24.13
C TYR A 96 -11.34 10.20 -22.96
N ILE A 97 -12.55 9.66 -22.81
CA ILE A 97 -12.83 8.48 -22.00
C ILE A 97 -12.02 7.31 -22.59
N ILE A 98 -11.05 6.80 -21.83
CA ILE A 98 -10.32 5.56 -22.15
C ILE A 98 -11.30 4.39 -22.13
N LYS A 99 -12.10 4.26 -21.05
CA LYS A 99 -13.31 3.43 -21.01
C LYS A 99 -14.28 3.82 -19.89
N LYS A 100 -15.48 3.23 -19.91
CA LYS A 100 -16.66 3.54 -19.09
C LYS A 100 -17.19 2.27 -18.42
N PHE A 101 -17.83 2.40 -17.25
CA PHE A 101 -18.30 1.28 -16.43
C PHE A 101 -19.70 1.54 -15.94
N VAL A 102 -20.52 0.49 -15.86
CA VAL A 102 -21.82 0.50 -15.18
C VAL A 102 -22.05 -0.92 -14.63
N PHE A 103 -22.38 -1.06 -13.37
CA PHE A 103 -22.81 -2.32 -12.78
C PHE A 103 -23.78 -2.11 -11.62
N ASP A 104 -24.52 -3.14 -11.23
CA ASP A 104 -25.49 -3.06 -10.13
C ASP A 104 -24.80 -3.23 -8.76
N TYR A 105 -25.21 -2.42 -7.79
CA TYR A 105 -24.65 -2.38 -6.44
C TYR A 105 -25.75 -2.47 -5.38
N GLY A 106 -25.41 -3.10 -4.26
CA GLY A 106 -26.22 -3.14 -3.05
C GLY A 106 -25.31 -3.28 -1.84
N GLY A 107 -25.14 -2.21 -1.07
CA GLY A 107 -24.13 -2.14 -0.02
C GLY A 107 -24.00 -0.76 0.63
N ILE A 108 -22.94 -0.57 1.42
CA ILE A 108 -22.66 0.70 2.09
C ILE A 108 -21.89 1.61 1.15
N ALA A 109 -22.51 2.71 0.71
CA ALA A 109 -21.83 3.85 0.12
C ALA A 109 -21.39 4.85 1.20
N ILE A 110 -20.44 5.70 0.86
CA ILE A 110 -19.97 6.85 1.63
C ILE A 110 -20.54 8.11 1.02
N LYS A 111 -21.31 8.84 1.83
CA LYS A 111 -21.80 10.17 1.55
C LYS A 111 -20.75 11.18 2.01
N LEU A 112 -20.29 12.06 1.12
CA LEU A 112 -19.50 13.24 1.47
C LEU A 112 -20.33 14.48 1.17
N GLU A 113 -20.51 15.34 2.17
CA GLU A 113 -21.47 16.43 2.08
C GLU A 113 -21.00 17.74 2.71
N SER A 114 -21.39 18.84 2.06
CA SER A 114 -21.45 20.18 2.62
C SER A 114 -22.49 21.02 1.86
N ARG A 115 -22.61 22.30 2.21
CA ARG A 115 -23.34 23.28 1.38
C ARG A 115 -22.73 23.52 -0.02
N TYR A 116 -21.58 22.92 -0.32
CA TYR A 116 -20.87 23.02 -1.61
C TYR A 116 -20.67 21.68 -2.32
N ILE A 117 -20.70 20.56 -1.59
CA ILE A 117 -20.35 19.22 -2.09
C ILE A 117 -21.51 18.25 -1.80
N ASP A 118 -21.80 17.39 -2.77
CA ASP A 118 -22.61 16.18 -2.62
C ASP A 118 -21.90 15.11 -3.44
N LEU A 119 -21.45 14.04 -2.80
CA LEU A 119 -20.94 12.84 -3.45
C LEU A 119 -21.49 11.63 -2.71
N LEU A 120 -21.98 10.63 -3.45
CA LEU A 120 -22.29 9.32 -2.92
C LEU A 120 -21.48 8.29 -3.72
N VAL A 121 -20.52 7.65 -3.05
CA VAL A 121 -19.51 6.81 -3.70
C VAL A 121 -19.26 5.55 -2.90
N THR A 122 -18.83 4.45 -3.52
CA THR A 122 -18.47 3.24 -2.75
C THR A 122 -17.25 3.48 -1.84
N PRO A 123 -17.03 2.66 -0.80
CA PRO A 123 -16.05 2.96 0.26
C PRO A 123 -14.62 3.17 -0.23
N GLU A 124 -14.19 2.39 -1.22
CA GLU A 124 -12.84 2.46 -1.78
C GLU A 124 -12.68 3.52 -2.88
N HIS A 125 -13.67 4.41 -3.10
CA HIS A 125 -13.58 5.41 -4.17
C HIS A 125 -12.44 6.44 -3.93
N ARG A 126 -11.71 6.83 -4.99
CA ARG A 126 -10.55 7.75 -4.94
C ARG A 126 -10.98 9.22 -4.88
N VAL A 127 -11.05 9.79 -3.68
CA VAL A 127 -11.33 11.22 -3.45
C VAL A 127 -10.01 12.01 -3.42
N LEU A 128 -9.88 13.05 -4.25
CA LEU A 128 -8.80 14.03 -4.15
C LEU A 128 -9.14 15.02 -3.04
N ILE A 129 -8.29 15.09 -2.00
CA ILE A 129 -8.47 16.05 -0.90
C ILE A 129 -7.27 16.99 -0.76
N LYS A 130 -7.52 18.15 -0.16
CA LYS A 130 -6.53 19.04 0.42
C LYS A 130 -6.75 19.08 1.92
N ASP A 131 -5.70 18.90 2.70
CA ASP A 131 -5.81 18.81 4.15
C ASP A 131 -5.50 20.13 4.88
N ALA A 132 -5.50 20.09 6.22
CA ALA A 132 -5.22 21.26 7.05
C ALA A 132 -3.78 21.81 6.91
N SER A 133 -2.81 21.01 6.46
CA SER A 133 -1.47 21.48 6.05
C SER A 133 -1.43 22.05 4.64
N LYS A 134 -2.59 22.15 3.96
CA LYS A 134 -2.76 22.55 2.54
C LYS A 134 -2.12 21.55 1.55
N SER A 135 -1.76 20.35 1.98
CA SER A 135 -1.20 19.29 1.12
C SER A 135 -2.30 18.63 0.29
N ARG A 136 -2.05 18.41 -1.00
CA ARG A 136 -2.90 17.56 -1.87
C ARG A 136 -2.62 16.09 -1.54
N ILE A 137 -3.66 15.28 -1.35
CA ILE A 137 -3.56 13.87 -1.01
C ILE A 137 -4.78 13.15 -1.63
N VAL A 138 -4.57 12.04 -2.34
CA VAL A 138 -5.68 11.15 -2.72
C VAL A 138 -5.98 10.19 -1.58
N LYS A 139 -7.27 10.03 -1.24
CA LYS A 139 -7.75 9.15 -0.20
C LYS A 139 -8.89 8.26 -0.68
N ARG A 140 -9.04 7.08 -0.06
CA ARG A 140 -10.25 6.27 -0.22
C ARG A 140 -11.40 6.92 0.55
N ALA A 141 -12.62 6.88 0.04
CA ALA A 141 -13.76 7.60 0.66
C ALA A 141 -13.99 7.17 2.12
N PHE A 142 -13.80 5.90 2.46
CA PHE A 142 -13.91 5.40 3.83
C PHE A 142 -12.83 5.99 4.78
N GLU A 143 -11.64 6.35 4.29
CA GLU A 143 -10.58 7.00 5.10
C GLU A 143 -10.94 8.45 5.51
N LEU A 144 -12.10 8.95 5.08
CA LEU A 144 -12.63 10.26 5.42
C LEU A 144 -13.74 10.18 6.50
N LEU A 145 -14.27 8.98 6.80
CA LEU A 145 -15.17 8.74 7.93
C LEU A 145 -14.47 9.07 9.27
N GLY A 146 -15.22 9.67 10.21
CA GLY A 146 -14.72 9.96 11.57
C GLY A 146 -13.53 10.95 11.63
N ARG A 147 -13.16 11.57 10.51
CA ARG A 147 -11.95 12.39 10.38
C ARG A 147 -12.08 13.73 11.12
N LYS A 148 -11.58 13.79 12.36
CA LYS A 148 -11.62 14.99 13.23
C LYS A 148 -10.92 16.25 12.69
N LYS A 149 -10.09 16.16 11.64
CA LYS A 149 -9.41 17.33 11.04
C LYS A 149 -10.08 17.73 9.72
N PRO A 150 -10.42 19.01 9.52
CA PRO A 150 -11.08 19.49 8.31
C PRO A 150 -10.22 19.21 7.07
N PHE A 151 -10.92 19.02 5.95
CA PHE A 151 -10.34 18.82 4.64
C PHE A 151 -11.27 19.43 3.57
N TRP A 152 -10.71 19.65 2.39
CA TRP A 152 -11.38 20.28 1.26
C TRP A 152 -11.27 19.37 0.02
N ILE A 153 -12.28 19.38 -0.83
CA ILE A 153 -12.28 18.73 -2.15
C ILE A 153 -12.19 19.85 -3.20
N PRO A 154 -11.51 19.67 -4.35
CA PRO A 154 -11.50 20.67 -5.40
C PRO A 154 -12.85 20.68 -6.11
N VAL A 155 -13.37 21.85 -6.47
CA VAL A 155 -14.71 22.04 -7.07
C VAL A 155 -14.69 22.90 -8.34
N ALA A 156 -13.56 23.56 -8.62
CA ALA A 156 -13.35 24.38 -9.80
C ALA A 156 -11.85 24.53 -10.06
N ALA A 157 -11.42 24.62 -11.32
CA ALA A 157 -10.05 24.95 -11.68
C ALA A 157 -10.00 25.64 -13.06
N PRO A 158 -8.99 26.50 -13.34
CA PRO A 158 -8.90 27.21 -14.62
C PRO A 158 -8.87 26.25 -15.81
N PHE A 159 -9.66 26.54 -16.84
CA PHE A 159 -9.78 25.73 -18.05
C PHE A 159 -8.85 26.22 -19.17
N TYR A 160 -7.99 25.32 -19.66
CA TYR A 160 -7.13 25.60 -20.81
C TYR A 160 -7.39 24.60 -21.93
N LYS A 161 -7.49 25.12 -23.16
CA LYS A 161 -7.30 24.31 -24.36
C LYS A 161 -5.86 23.80 -24.39
N ARG A 162 -5.64 22.63 -24.98
CA ARG A 162 -4.33 21.99 -25.07
C ARG A 162 -3.45 22.80 -26.04
N HIS A 163 -2.43 23.49 -25.55
CA HIS A 163 -1.27 23.81 -26.37
C HIS A 163 -0.65 22.48 -26.83
N THR A 164 -0.76 22.18 -28.12
CA THR A 164 0.04 21.13 -28.75
C THR A 164 1.36 21.74 -29.17
N ALA A 165 2.47 21.02 -28.95
CA ALA A 165 3.80 21.51 -29.29
C ALA A 165 4.06 21.66 -30.81
N ASN A 166 3.11 21.21 -31.66
CA ASN A 166 3.24 21.14 -33.12
C ASN A 166 2.15 21.96 -33.84
N GLY A 167 2.02 23.26 -33.52
CA GLY A 167 1.51 24.30 -34.44
C GLY A 167 0.09 24.22 -35.03
N MET A 168 -0.76 23.26 -34.63
CA MET A 168 -2.07 23.06 -35.28
C MET A 168 -3.17 24.02 -34.76
N GLN A 169 -3.99 24.55 -35.66
CA GLN A 169 -4.78 25.78 -35.44
C GLN A 169 -5.95 25.69 -34.43
N ILE A 170 -6.30 26.86 -33.88
CA ILE A 170 -7.52 27.10 -33.10
C ILE A 170 -8.73 27.09 -34.05
N THR A 171 -9.44 25.97 -34.17
CA THR A 171 -10.50 25.82 -35.19
C THR A 171 -11.71 26.75 -35.03
N HIS A 172 -11.97 27.28 -33.83
CA HIS A 172 -13.12 28.15 -33.55
C HIS A 172 -12.78 29.24 -32.52
N HIS A 173 -11.97 30.23 -32.91
CA HIS A 173 -11.75 31.43 -32.10
C HIS A 173 -12.90 32.43 -32.29
N VAL A 174 -13.75 32.61 -31.26
CA VAL A 174 -14.81 33.62 -31.26
C VAL A 174 -14.21 34.96 -30.80
N SER A 175 -14.43 36.04 -31.54
CA SER A 175 -13.84 37.34 -31.18
C SER A 175 -14.45 37.94 -29.91
N GLU A 176 -13.66 38.70 -29.14
CA GLU A 176 -14.10 39.36 -27.90
C GLU A 176 -15.43 40.12 -28.06
N HIS A 177 -15.56 40.92 -29.13
CA HIS A 177 -16.78 41.67 -29.45
C HIS A 177 -17.99 40.75 -29.67
N THR A 178 -17.79 39.57 -30.26
CA THR A 178 -18.84 38.56 -30.42
C THR A 178 -19.21 37.93 -29.07
N ILE A 179 -18.23 37.61 -28.23
CA ILE A 179 -18.46 37.09 -26.87
C ILE A 179 -19.27 38.09 -26.04
N LYS A 180 -18.88 39.36 -26.05
CA LYS A 180 -19.57 40.45 -25.35
C LYS A 180 -21.01 40.61 -25.84
N LEU A 181 -21.23 40.71 -27.16
CA LEU A 181 -22.57 40.92 -27.69
C LEU A 181 -23.50 39.72 -27.46
N LEU A 182 -22.99 38.49 -27.56
CA LEU A 182 -23.77 37.29 -27.23
C LEU A 182 -24.09 37.23 -25.73
N ALA A 183 -23.18 37.62 -24.85
CA ALA A 183 -23.47 37.74 -23.41
C ALA A 183 -24.60 38.75 -23.15
N TRP A 184 -24.58 39.92 -23.81
CA TRP A 184 -25.65 40.91 -23.73
C TRP A 184 -27.00 40.38 -24.28
N ILE A 185 -27.00 39.53 -25.30
CA ILE A 185 -28.21 38.86 -25.81
C ILE A 185 -28.74 37.80 -24.82
N ILE A 186 -27.86 37.08 -24.12
CA ILE A 186 -28.23 36.06 -23.13
C ILE A 186 -28.97 36.66 -21.93
N THR A 187 -28.57 37.87 -21.49
CA THR A 187 -29.17 38.56 -20.34
C THR A 187 -30.33 39.49 -20.74
N GLU A 188 -30.10 40.42 -21.68
CA GLU A 188 -31.02 41.53 -22.01
C GLU A 188 -31.81 41.32 -23.32
N GLY A 189 -31.66 40.16 -23.97
CA GLY A 189 -32.19 39.89 -25.30
C GLY A 189 -33.64 39.40 -25.33
N TRP A 190 -34.32 39.58 -26.47
CA TRP A 190 -35.58 38.89 -26.80
C TRP A 190 -35.68 38.57 -28.30
N LEU A 191 -36.64 37.69 -28.65
CA LEU A 191 -36.97 37.34 -30.04
C LEU A 191 -38.35 37.88 -30.43
N GLU A 192 -38.46 38.45 -31.63
CA GLU A 192 -39.74 38.75 -32.29
C GLU A 192 -40.05 37.65 -33.33
N TYR A 193 -41.29 37.17 -33.34
CA TYR A 193 -41.73 36.03 -34.16
C TYR A 193 -42.72 36.44 -35.25
N HIS A 194 -42.64 35.80 -36.41
CA HIS A 194 -43.58 36.01 -37.50
C HIS A 194 -44.96 35.40 -37.17
N HIS A 195 -46.01 36.23 -37.15
CA HIS A 195 -47.39 35.80 -36.90
C HIS A 195 -47.92 34.68 -37.81
N ARG A 196 -47.34 34.49 -39.02
CA ARG A 196 -47.80 33.50 -40.01
C ARG A 196 -47.11 32.13 -39.94
N ASN A 197 -45.91 32.03 -39.38
CA ASN A 197 -45.13 30.77 -39.42
C ASN A 197 -44.32 30.45 -38.15
N GLY A 198 -44.45 31.26 -37.09
CA GLY A 198 -43.82 31.00 -35.80
C GLY A 198 -42.29 31.07 -35.78
N LYS A 199 -41.61 31.44 -36.88
CA LYS A 199 -40.15 31.60 -36.90
C LYS A 199 -39.75 32.96 -36.31
N PRO A 200 -38.66 33.04 -35.51
CA PRO A 200 -38.11 34.32 -35.07
C PRO A 200 -37.48 35.04 -36.27
N PHE A 201 -37.80 36.31 -36.44
CA PHE A 201 -37.31 37.14 -37.55
C PHE A 201 -36.39 38.29 -37.10
N ARG A 202 -36.35 38.55 -35.79
CA ARG A 202 -35.54 39.61 -35.19
C ARG A 202 -35.10 39.28 -33.78
N ILE A 203 -33.82 39.55 -33.48
CA ILE A 203 -33.34 39.77 -32.10
C ILE A 203 -33.52 41.24 -31.72
N GLY A 204 -33.96 41.48 -30.49
CA GLY A 204 -33.81 42.76 -29.80
C GLY A 204 -32.88 42.63 -28.59
N ILE A 205 -32.22 43.73 -28.21
CA ILE A 205 -31.48 43.90 -26.94
C ILE A 205 -31.91 45.22 -26.31
N GLY A 206 -32.02 45.29 -24.99
CA GLY A 206 -32.22 46.54 -24.26
C GLY A 206 -31.08 46.88 -23.30
N GLN A 207 -30.87 48.18 -23.03
CA GLN A 207 -30.09 48.63 -21.88
C GLN A 207 -30.52 50.03 -21.44
N SER A 208 -30.48 50.30 -20.14
CA SER A 208 -30.80 51.60 -19.54
C SER A 208 -29.73 52.65 -19.87
N ILE A 209 -30.15 53.84 -20.32
CA ILE A 209 -29.24 54.99 -20.56
C ILE A 209 -28.46 55.43 -19.30
N LYS A 210 -28.88 54.97 -18.11
CA LYS A 210 -28.15 55.21 -16.85
C LYS A 210 -26.77 54.53 -16.84
N HIS A 211 -26.60 53.43 -17.58
CA HIS A 211 -25.34 52.70 -17.75
C HIS A 211 -24.69 53.05 -19.09
N LYS A 212 -24.21 54.29 -19.22
CA LYS A 212 -23.65 54.85 -20.47
C LYS A 212 -22.48 54.00 -21.00
N GLU A 213 -21.71 53.41 -20.11
CA GLU A 213 -20.60 52.50 -20.36
C GLU A 213 -21.05 51.17 -20.99
N TYR A 214 -22.18 50.60 -20.55
CA TYR A 214 -22.74 49.37 -21.14
C TYR A 214 -23.41 49.66 -22.50
N VAL A 215 -24.11 50.79 -22.61
CA VAL A 215 -24.64 51.29 -23.89
C VAL A 215 -23.52 51.44 -24.92
N LYS A 216 -22.39 52.06 -24.53
CA LYS A 216 -21.22 52.22 -25.41
C LYS A 216 -20.59 50.87 -25.80
N GLU A 217 -20.46 49.93 -24.87
CA GLU A 217 -19.90 48.60 -25.15
C GLU A 217 -20.77 47.81 -26.15
N ILE A 218 -22.09 47.87 -26.03
CA ILE A 218 -23.02 47.25 -26.98
C ILE A 218 -22.87 47.88 -28.37
N GLU A 219 -22.80 49.22 -28.46
CA GLU A 219 -22.69 49.94 -29.73
C GLU A 219 -21.32 49.73 -30.42
N GLU A 220 -20.24 49.66 -29.65
CA GLU A 220 -18.94 49.26 -30.16
C GLU A 220 -18.99 47.83 -30.72
N CYS A 221 -19.58 46.88 -30.01
CA CYS A 221 -19.68 45.50 -30.50
C CYS A 221 -20.54 45.38 -31.77
N ILE A 222 -21.68 46.08 -31.84
CA ILE A 222 -22.53 46.13 -33.06
C ILE A 222 -21.71 46.66 -34.25
N THR A 223 -20.97 47.75 -34.04
CA THR A 223 -20.15 48.41 -35.07
C THR A 223 -18.99 47.51 -35.53
N LYS A 224 -18.19 46.99 -34.60
CA LYS A 224 -17.00 46.16 -34.87
C LYS A 224 -17.34 44.82 -35.52
N LEU A 225 -18.57 44.33 -35.37
CA LEU A 225 -19.06 43.09 -35.99
C LEU A 225 -19.78 43.31 -37.33
N GLY A 226 -19.91 44.56 -37.80
CA GLY A 226 -20.61 44.91 -39.03
C GLY A 226 -22.09 44.51 -38.99
N LEU A 227 -22.77 44.73 -37.85
CA LEU A 227 -24.18 44.39 -37.66
C LEU A 227 -25.06 45.63 -37.81
N SER A 228 -26.24 45.46 -38.40
CA SER A 228 -27.21 46.53 -38.59
C SER A 228 -28.38 46.39 -37.62
N ALA A 229 -28.52 47.35 -36.70
CA ALA A 229 -29.63 47.43 -35.75
C ALA A 229 -30.25 48.82 -35.73
N ARG A 230 -31.59 48.89 -35.73
CA ARG A 230 -32.34 50.13 -35.48
C ARG A 230 -32.30 50.43 -33.98
N LYS A 231 -31.52 51.45 -33.60
CA LYS A 231 -31.53 52.06 -32.26
C LYS A 231 -32.81 52.89 -32.09
N TYR A 232 -33.45 52.80 -30.92
CA TYR A 232 -34.45 53.76 -30.47
C TYR A 232 -34.54 53.80 -28.94
N GLN A 233 -34.95 54.92 -28.37
CA GLN A 233 -35.08 55.10 -26.92
C GLN A 233 -36.57 55.09 -26.51
N ARG A 234 -36.89 54.39 -25.43
CA ARG A 234 -38.22 54.38 -24.78
C ARG A 234 -38.38 55.57 -23.83
N LYS A 235 -39.63 55.92 -23.51
CA LYS A 235 -39.98 57.00 -22.55
C LYS A 235 -39.41 56.78 -21.13
N ASP A 236 -39.11 55.54 -20.77
CA ASP A 236 -38.50 55.13 -19.50
C ASP A 236 -36.95 55.23 -19.49
N GLY A 237 -36.33 55.63 -20.60
CA GLY A 237 -34.87 55.76 -20.73
C GLY A 237 -34.16 54.47 -21.17
N VAL A 238 -34.86 53.38 -21.47
CA VAL A 238 -34.23 52.18 -22.04
C VAL A 238 -33.96 52.41 -23.54
N ILE A 239 -32.70 52.25 -23.95
CA ILE A 239 -32.31 52.14 -25.36
C ILE A 239 -32.55 50.70 -25.81
N LEU A 240 -33.18 50.54 -26.97
CA LEU A 240 -33.40 49.26 -27.62
C LEU A 240 -32.70 49.23 -28.98
N TRP A 241 -31.96 48.14 -29.24
CA TRP A 241 -31.37 47.84 -30.55
C TRP A 241 -32.13 46.68 -31.18
N LYS A 242 -32.76 46.94 -32.34
CA LYS A 242 -33.53 45.95 -33.11
C LYS A 242 -32.79 45.55 -34.37
N PHE A 243 -32.24 44.35 -34.42
CA PHE A 243 -31.44 43.87 -35.55
C PHE A 243 -32.29 43.70 -36.83
N ASN A 244 -31.68 43.87 -38.00
CA ASN A 244 -32.29 43.44 -39.26
C ASN A 244 -32.20 41.91 -39.42
N THR A 245 -32.88 41.34 -40.43
CA THR A 245 -32.96 39.89 -40.64
C THR A 245 -31.58 39.27 -40.79
N ARG A 246 -30.74 39.80 -41.69
CA ARG A 246 -29.35 39.33 -41.94
C ARG A 246 -28.47 39.35 -40.68
N SER A 247 -28.60 40.38 -39.85
CA SER A 247 -27.87 40.47 -38.57
C SER A 247 -28.43 39.52 -37.53
N THR A 248 -29.75 39.30 -37.52
CA THR A 248 -30.42 38.32 -36.65
C THR A 248 -30.02 36.90 -37.00
N GLU A 249 -30.00 36.53 -38.28
CA GLU A 249 -29.54 35.22 -38.76
C GLU A 249 -28.08 34.98 -38.39
N LYS A 250 -27.21 35.98 -38.62
CA LYS A 250 -25.80 35.94 -38.20
C LYS A 250 -25.65 35.74 -36.69
N LEU A 251 -26.43 36.43 -35.86
CA LEU A 251 -26.40 36.28 -34.40
C LEU A 251 -26.98 34.93 -33.94
N LEU A 252 -28.13 34.51 -34.46
CA LEU A 252 -28.74 33.21 -34.15
C LEU A 252 -27.83 32.04 -34.53
N SER A 253 -27.01 32.18 -35.58
CA SER A 253 -26.05 31.14 -35.97
C SER A 253 -25.02 30.80 -34.88
N TYR A 254 -24.79 31.68 -33.90
CA TYR A 254 -23.92 31.43 -32.74
C TYR A 254 -24.61 30.69 -31.58
N PHE A 255 -25.93 30.63 -31.57
CA PHE A 255 -26.68 29.85 -30.58
C PHE A 255 -26.91 28.43 -31.08
N ASP A 256 -26.97 27.47 -30.15
CA ASP A 256 -27.14 26.06 -30.48
C ASP A 256 -28.64 25.66 -30.53
N SER A 257 -29.54 26.61 -30.26
CA SER A 257 -30.99 26.53 -30.44
C SER A 257 -31.60 27.95 -30.42
N LEU A 258 -32.92 28.08 -30.57
CA LEU A 258 -33.63 29.37 -30.43
C LEU A 258 -33.81 29.83 -28.97
N ASP A 259 -33.38 29.04 -28.00
CA ASP A 259 -33.35 29.39 -26.57
C ASP A 259 -32.16 30.32 -26.29
N ILE A 260 -32.29 31.63 -26.61
CA ILE A 260 -31.21 32.61 -26.49
C ILE A 260 -30.75 32.86 -25.04
N HIS A 261 -31.53 32.45 -24.04
CA HIS A 261 -31.16 32.49 -22.62
C HIS A 261 -30.40 31.22 -22.20
N ARG A 262 -29.46 30.79 -23.06
CA ARG A 262 -28.51 29.70 -22.87
C ARG A 262 -27.13 30.19 -23.25
N ILE A 263 -26.09 29.73 -22.57
CA ILE A 263 -24.72 29.98 -23.01
C ILE A 263 -24.35 28.91 -24.06
N PRO A 264 -24.06 29.28 -25.32
CA PRO A 264 -23.73 28.29 -26.34
C PRO A 264 -22.47 27.49 -25.98
N ARG A 265 -22.43 26.21 -26.36
CA ARG A 265 -21.29 25.30 -26.14
C ARG A 265 -20.00 25.88 -26.72
N ARG A 266 -20.09 26.55 -27.87
CA ARG A 266 -18.95 27.24 -28.51
C ARG A 266 -18.40 28.44 -27.74
N LEU A 267 -19.14 28.99 -26.76
CA LEU A 267 -18.64 29.99 -25.81
C LEU A 267 -18.11 29.32 -24.54
N LEU A 268 -18.85 28.35 -23.97
CA LEU A 268 -18.41 27.58 -22.80
C LEU A 268 -17.14 26.76 -23.04
N ASN A 269 -16.83 26.43 -24.29
CA ASN A 269 -15.60 25.76 -24.71
C ASN A 269 -14.57 26.72 -25.33
N GLN A 270 -14.55 27.99 -24.91
CA GLN A 270 -13.38 28.86 -25.10
C GLN A 270 -12.31 28.64 -24.02
N ASP A 271 -11.16 29.27 -24.18
CA ASP A 271 -10.04 29.26 -23.23
C ASP A 271 -10.21 30.33 -22.12
N TYR A 272 -9.44 30.22 -21.04
CA TYR A 272 -9.60 31.02 -19.81
C TYR A 272 -9.80 32.54 -20.02
N PRO A 273 -9.04 33.27 -20.86
CA PRO A 273 -9.26 34.71 -21.10
C PRO A 273 -10.63 35.01 -21.73
N ASN A 274 -11.03 34.24 -22.74
CA ASN A 274 -12.30 34.39 -23.43
C ASN A 274 -13.49 33.99 -22.54
N LEU A 275 -13.34 32.95 -21.72
CA LEU A 275 -14.30 32.60 -20.66
C LEU A 275 -14.44 33.71 -19.60
N LYS A 276 -13.34 34.42 -19.29
CA LYS A 276 -13.37 35.53 -18.33
C LYS A 276 -14.14 36.73 -18.88
N ILE A 277 -13.95 37.07 -20.16
CA ILE A 277 -14.72 38.12 -20.88
C ILE A 277 -16.22 37.79 -20.87
N LEU A 278 -16.57 36.52 -21.18
CA LEU A 278 -17.95 36.02 -21.14
C LEU A 278 -18.57 36.20 -19.75
N PHE A 279 -17.89 35.71 -18.70
CA PHE A 279 -18.34 35.82 -17.32
C PHE A 279 -18.50 37.29 -16.88
N ASP A 280 -17.53 38.15 -17.17
CA ASP A 280 -17.57 39.55 -16.76
C ASP A 280 -18.71 40.31 -17.46
N THR A 281 -19.07 39.94 -18.69
CA THR A 281 -20.16 40.61 -19.42
C THR A 281 -21.53 40.10 -18.98
N LEU A 282 -21.71 38.80 -18.76
CA LEU A 282 -22.92 38.25 -18.12
C LEU A 282 -23.15 38.88 -16.73
N MET A 283 -22.08 39.17 -15.99
CA MET A 283 -22.14 39.87 -14.71
C MET A 283 -22.46 41.38 -14.79
N LYS A 284 -22.56 41.99 -15.98
CA LYS A 284 -23.06 43.38 -16.17
C LYS A 284 -24.57 43.45 -16.41
N GLY A 285 -25.17 42.38 -16.94
CA GLY A 285 -26.62 42.21 -17.06
C GLY A 285 -27.23 41.79 -15.72
N ASP A 286 -27.52 40.51 -15.51
CA ASP A 286 -28.19 40.02 -14.30
C ASP A 286 -27.28 39.89 -13.04
N GLY A 287 -26.15 40.60 -13.03
CA GLY A 287 -25.11 40.47 -12.01
C GLY A 287 -25.16 41.55 -10.93
N ILE A 288 -25.39 41.15 -9.67
CA ILE A 288 -25.16 42.02 -8.50
C ILE A 288 -23.65 42.02 -8.21
N ILE A 289 -22.91 42.85 -8.94
CA ILE A 289 -21.44 42.93 -8.91
C ILE A 289 -20.90 43.07 -7.49
N SER A 290 -21.47 43.97 -6.68
CA SER A 290 -21.06 44.24 -5.29
C SER A 290 -21.20 43.04 -4.35
N LYS A 291 -22.11 42.11 -4.63
CA LYS A 291 -22.33 40.87 -3.86
C LYS A 291 -21.69 39.64 -4.52
N ASN A 292 -21.09 39.78 -5.70
CA ASN A 292 -20.68 38.68 -6.58
C ASN A 292 -21.79 37.63 -6.71
N THR A 293 -23.02 38.08 -6.98
CA THR A 293 -24.20 37.22 -7.15
C THR A 293 -24.73 37.36 -8.57
N TYR A 294 -24.94 36.26 -9.28
CA TYR A 294 -25.65 36.23 -10.56
C TYR A 294 -27.08 35.72 -10.35
N CYS A 295 -28.06 36.33 -11.01
CA CYS A 295 -29.48 36.05 -10.83
C CYS A 295 -30.09 35.51 -12.13
N THR A 296 -30.90 34.46 -12.10
CA THR A 296 -31.67 34.05 -13.29
C THR A 296 -32.92 33.24 -12.92
N THR A 297 -33.95 33.29 -13.76
CA THR A 297 -35.11 32.37 -13.69
C THR A 297 -34.95 31.14 -14.57
N SER A 298 -33.89 31.06 -15.39
CA SER A 298 -33.59 29.92 -16.25
C SER A 298 -32.70 28.93 -15.51
N GLU A 299 -33.27 27.81 -15.07
CA GLU A 299 -32.55 26.63 -14.54
C GLU A 299 -31.40 26.21 -15.48
N LYS A 300 -31.67 26.26 -16.79
CA LYS A 300 -30.72 25.92 -17.84
C LYS A 300 -29.54 26.89 -17.90
N LEU A 301 -29.79 28.20 -17.78
CA LEU A 301 -28.74 29.23 -17.72
C LEU A 301 -27.95 29.16 -16.41
N LYS A 302 -28.62 28.84 -15.30
CA LYS A 302 -27.99 28.58 -14.00
C LYS A 302 -26.99 27.42 -14.10
N ASP A 303 -27.33 26.34 -14.80
CA ASP A 303 -26.42 25.22 -15.06
C ASP A 303 -25.21 25.62 -15.93
N ASP A 304 -25.45 26.35 -17.02
CA ASP A 304 -24.40 26.85 -17.91
C ASP A 304 -23.43 27.81 -17.17
N PHE A 305 -23.97 28.69 -16.33
CA PHE A 305 -23.19 29.66 -15.55
C PHE A 305 -22.38 28.99 -14.43
N LEU A 306 -22.87 27.90 -13.85
CA LEU A 306 -22.11 27.06 -12.92
C LEU A 306 -20.93 26.35 -13.62
N GLU A 307 -21.14 25.86 -14.85
CA GLU A 307 -20.08 25.29 -15.69
C GLU A 307 -18.99 26.34 -16.00
N LEU A 308 -19.40 27.55 -16.40
CA LEU A 308 -18.52 28.68 -16.64
C LEU A 308 -17.69 29.04 -15.40
N CYS A 309 -18.33 29.14 -14.23
CA CYS A 309 -17.64 29.38 -12.97
C CYS A 309 -16.64 28.26 -12.62
N CYS A 310 -17.02 27.00 -12.83
CA CYS A 310 -16.14 25.84 -12.61
C CYS A 310 -14.87 25.91 -13.49
N LYS A 311 -15.05 26.22 -14.79
CA LYS A 311 -13.97 26.43 -15.77
C LYS A 311 -13.13 27.70 -15.52
N LEU A 312 -13.59 28.63 -14.68
CA LEU A 312 -12.82 29.80 -14.24
C LEU A 312 -12.14 29.62 -12.87
N GLY A 313 -12.31 28.47 -12.21
CA GLY A 313 -11.79 28.25 -10.86
C GLY A 313 -12.65 28.83 -9.72
N TYR A 314 -13.84 29.36 -10.03
CA TYR A 314 -14.72 30.01 -9.07
C TYR A 314 -15.66 29.00 -8.40
N SER A 315 -15.70 29.01 -7.06
CA SER A 315 -16.59 28.12 -6.29
C SER A 315 -17.95 28.79 -6.08
N CYS A 316 -19.05 28.08 -6.34
CA CYS A 316 -20.39 28.65 -6.24
C CYS A 316 -21.27 27.98 -5.17
N THR A 317 -22.32 28.67 -4.73
CA THR A 317 -23.51 28.09 -4.10
C THR A 317 -24.74 28.64 -4.82
N VAL A 318 -25.75 27.82 -5.06
CA VAL A 318 -27.06 28.28 -5.55
C VAL A 318 -28.08 28.25 -4.41
N THR A 319 -28.87 29.31 -4.30
CA THR A 319 -30.13 29.33 -3.54
C THR A 319 -31.28 29.54 -4.52
N LYS A 320 -32.38 28.82 -4.32
CA LYS A 320 -33.62 28.97 -5.08
C LYS A 320 -34.62 29.74 -4.20
N THR A 321 -35.25 30.79 -4.72
CA THR A 321 -36.25 31.58 -4.01
C THR A 321 -37.51 31.80 -4.84
N SER A 322 -38.66 31.79 -4.18
CA SER A 322 -40.00 31.91 -4.77
C SER A 322 -40.76 33.04 -4.08
N SER A 323 -40.91 34.17 -4.77
CA SER A 323 -41.51 35.39 -4.22
C SER A 323 -43.04 35.40 -4.36
N ASN A 324 -43.74 35.08 -3.27
CA ASN A 324 -45.20 35.24 -3.13
C ASN A 324 -45.61 36.73 -2.99
N ASN A 325 -45.32 37.54 -4.00
CA ASN A 325 -45.79 38.93 -4.05
C ASN A 325 -47.14 39.01 -4.77
N ILE A 326 -48.21 39.32 -4.04
CA ILE A 326 -49.48 39.74 -4.64
C ILE A 326 -49.28 41.14 -5.21
N VAL A 327 -49.43 41.29 -6.52
CA VAL A 327 -49.38 42.58 -7.21
C VAL A 327 -50.69 42.78 -7.96
N MET A 328 -51.42 43.86 -7.62
CA MET A 328 -52.66 44.29 -8.28
C MET A 328 -53.74 43.20 -8.41
N ASN A 329 -54.08 42.54 -7.29
CA ASN A 329 -55.20 41.58 -7.16
C ASN A 329 -55.23 40.39 -8.14
N ARG A 330 -54.11 40.05 -8.80
CA ARG A 330 -54.01 38.86 -9.65
C ARG A 330 -53.00 37.85 -9.07
N LYS A 331 -53.38 36.57 -9.02
CA LYS A 331 -52.51 35.44 -8.64
C LYS A 331 -51.48 35.14 -9.74
N CYS A 332 -50.48 36.00 -9.88
CA CYS A 332 -49.35 35.77 -10.77
C CYS A 332 -48.43 34.68 -10.19
N LYS A 333 -48.29 33.54 -10.88
CA LYS A 333 -47.21 32.58 -10.59
C LYS A 333 -45.87 33.21 -10.98
N VAL A 334 -45.18 33.82 -10.02
CA VAL A 334 -43.80 34.27 -10.21
C VAL A 334 -42.91 33.04 -10.42
N LYS A 335 -42.06 33.05 -11.44
CA LYS A 335 -41.08 31.98 -11.67
C LYS A 335 -40.04 31.98 -10.55
N ASP A 336 -39.57 30.80 -10.18
CA ASP A 336 -38.47 30.65 -9.23
C ASP A 336 -37.22 31.40 -9.70
N ILE A 337 -36.55 32.10 -8.78
CA ILE A 337 -35.31 32.82 -9.03
C ILE A 337 -34.15 32.04 -8.42
N TYR A 338 -33.16 31.73 -9.23
CA TYR A 338 -31.89 31.16 -8.80
C TYR A 338 -30.88 32.28 -8.52
N LEU A 339 -30.36 32.30 -7.30
CA LEU A 339 -29.31 33.21 -6.85
C LEU A 339 -27.99 32.43 -6.74
N ILE A 340 -27.03 32.75 -7.59
CA ILE A 340 -25.73 32.08 -7.67
C ILE A 340 -24.68 32.95 -7.00
N TYR A 341 -24.24 32.55 -5.81
CA TYR A 341 -23.20 33.25 -5.04
C TYR A 341 -21.81 32.76 -5.45
N ILE A 342 -20.96 33.67 -5.95
CA ILE A 342 -19.72 33.35 -6.65
C ILE A 342 -18.50 33.71 -5.78
N ARG A 343 -17.73 32.71 -5.35
CA ARG A 343 -16.46 32.92 -4.66
C ARG A 343 -15.29 32.88 -5.65
N LYS A 344 -14.94 34.07 -6.15
CA LYS A 344 -13.75 34.31 -6.97
C LYS A 344 -12.47 33.97 -6.19
N ARG A 345 -11.48 33.39 -6.87
CA ARG A 345 -10.12 33.08 -6.38
C ARG A 345 -9.15 33.10 -7.57
N ASN A 346 -7.87 33.31 -7.28
CA ASN A 346 -6.80 33.06 -8.25
C ASN A 346 -6.44 31.57 -8.17
N GLY A 347 -6.52 30.85 -9.30
CA GLY A 347 -6.36 29.40 -9.34
C GLY A 347 -7.64 28.66 -8.94
N GLU A 348 -7.56 27.74 -7.99
CA GLU A 348 -8.57 26.69 -7.80
C GLU A 348 -9.65 26.99 -6.75
N GLY A 349 -10.86 26.53 -7.07
CA GLY A 349 -11.96 26.39 -6.15
C GLY A 349 -11.78 25.17 -5.25
N TRP A 350 -11.80 25.39 -3.94
CA TRP A 350 -11.64 24.37 -2.91
C TRP A 350 -12.73 24.58 -1.86
N ALA A 351 -13.60 23.58 -1.71
CA ALA A 351 -14.73 23.60 -0.78
C ALA A 351 -14.53 22.60 0.36
N LYS A 352 -14.96 22.99 1.56
CA LYS A 352 -14.85 22.15 2.77
C LYS A 352 -15.88 21.02 2.71
N VAL A 353 -15.52 19.83 3.19
CA VAL A 353 -16.50 18.79 3.55
C VAL A 353 -16.89 18.98 5.02
N ASP A 354 -18.19 19.01 5.29
CA ASP A 354 -18.74 19.26 6.63
C ASP A 354 -19.22 17.96 7.29
N ASN A 355 -19.73 17.02 6.51
CA ASN A 355 -20.16 15.69 6.95
C ASN A 355 -19.56 14.57 6.07
N VAL A 356 -19.20 13.44 6.70
CA VAL A 356 -18.87 12.19 6.01
C VAL A 356 -19.56 11.05 6.75
N SER A 357 -20.48 10.37 6.08
CA SER A 357 -21.31 9.31 6.68
C SER A 357 -21.43 8.08 5.78
N THR A 358 -21.80 6.96 6.38
CA THR A 358 -22.22 5.76 5.67
C THR A 358 -23.70 5.84 5.31
N GLN A 359 -24.07 5.43 4.10
CA GLN A 359 -25.46 5.32 3.64
C GLN A 359 -25.62 3.98 2.90
N TYR A 360 -26.66 3.21 3.22
CA TYR A 360 -26.99 2.03 2.40
C TYR A 360 -27.54 2.50 1.04
N TYR A 361 -26.96 1.98 -0.04
CA TYR A 361 -27.32 2.32 -1.41
C TYR A 361 -27.55 1.04 -2.21
N LYS A 362 -28.63 1.04 -2.99
CA LYS A 362 -29.03 -0.05 -3.88
C LYS A 362 -29.55 0.55 -5.19
N GLY A 363 -28.77 0.40 -6.25
CA GLY A 363 -28.94 1.05 -7.54
C GLY A 363 -27.71 0.77 -8.41
N LYS A 364 -27.57 1.41 -9.56
CA LYS A 364 -26.36 1.26 -10.38
C LYS A 364 -25.18 2.04 -9.80
N VAL A 365 -23.99 1.56 -10.08
CA VAL A 365 -22.74 2.29 -9.86
C VAL A 365 -21.94 2.35 -11.15
N TRP A 366 -21.20 3.42 -11.35
CA TRP A 366 -20.51 3.71 -12.60
C TRP A 366 -19.19 4.45 -12.36
N CYS A 367 -18.40 4.62 -13.42
CA CYS A 367 -17.24 5.50 -13.47
C CYS A 367 -16.84 5.74 -14.94
N VAL A 368 -15.81 6.56 -15.17
CA VAL A 368 -15.03 6.58 -16.41
C VAL A 368 -13.54 6.70 -16.12
N THR A 369 -12.74 6.35 -17.11
CA THR A 369 -11.28 6.37 -17.03
C THR A 369 -10.73 7.46 -17.92
N VAL A 370 -9.85 8.30 -17.37
CA VAL A 370 -9.21 9.40 -18.09
C VAL A 370 -7.70 9.41 -17.86
N PRO A 371 -6.89 9.91 -18.81
CA PRO A 371 -5.43 9.88 -18.68
C PRO A 371 -4.87 10.61 -17.45
N SER A 372 -5.55 11.65 -16.96
CA SER A 372 -5.09 12.45 -15.81
C SER A 372 -5.38 11.83 -14.45
N GLY A 373 -6.19 10.76 -14.39
CA GLY A 373 -6.61 10.13 -13.14
C GLY A 373 -7.74 10.84 -12.37
N PHE A 374 -8.27 11.97 -12.86
CA PHE A 374 -9.30 12.78 -12.20
C PHE A 374 -10.30 13.42 -13.17
N ILE A 375 -11.58 13.41 -12.79
CA ILE A 375 -12.75 13.87 -13.56
C ILE A 375 -13.52 14.96 -12.80
N VAL A 376 -14.22 15.82 -13.56
CA VAL A 376 -15.17 16.80 -13.01
C VAL A 376 -16.57 16.18 -13.00
N VAL A 377 -17.12 15.98 -11.81
CA VAL A 377 -18.44 15.36 -11.59
C VAL A 377 -19.41 16.32 -10.91
N ARG A 378 -20.71 16.07 -11.05
CA ARG A 378 -21.78 16.82 -10.39
C ARG A 378 -22.82 15.86 -9.82
N ARG A 379 -23.40 16.19 -8.68
CA ARG A 379 -24.50 15.43 -8.06
C ARG A 379 -25.39 16.41 -7.30
N ASN A 380 -26.71 16.30 -7.44
CA ASN A 380 -27.67 17.26 -6.85
C ASN A 380 -27.31 18.74 -7.14
N GLY A 381 -26.80 19.04 -8.35
CA GLY A 381 -26.36 20.37 -8.76
C GLY A 381 -25.04 20.87 -8.14
N LYS A 382 -24.42 20.11 -7.22
CA LYS A 382 -23.14 20.46 -6.58
C LYS A 382 -21.97 19.81 -7.33
N ILE A 383 -20.93 20.57 -7.64
CA ILE A 383 -19.79 20.15 -8.48
C ILE A 383 -18.61 19.72 -7.60
N ALA A 384 -17.91 18.66 -7.98
CA ALA A 384 -16.67 18.19 -7.35
C ALA A 384 -15.67 17.63 -8.37
N ILE A 385 -14.39 17.61 -8.02
CA ILE A 385 -13.30 17.03 -8.80
C ILE A 385 -12.76 15.81 -8.06
N CYS A 386 -12.87 14.63 -8.67
CA CYS A 386 -12.71 13.34 -8.00
C CYS A 386 -12.06 12.28 -8.93
N GLY A 387 -11.63 11.13 -8.42
CA GLY A 387 -10.77 10.19 -9.14
C GLY A 387 -11.48 9.15 -10.04
N ASN A 388 -10.69 8.45 -10.84
CA ASN A 388 -11.03 7.15 -11.48
C ASN A 388 -10.30 5.97 -10.76
N CYS A 389 -10.28 4.75 -11.32
CA CYS A 389 -9.50 3.61 -10.77
C CYS A 389 -8.61 2.88 -11.83
N GLU A 390 -8.14 1.64 -11.60
CA GLU A 390 -6.79 1.14 -11.99
C GLU A 390 -6.63 -0.25 -12.76
N PHE A 391 -5.58 -1.06 -12.50
CA PHE A 391 -5.23 -2.36 -13.16
C PHE A 391 -4.55 -2.31 -14.55
N ILE A 392 -4.22 -3.50 -15.07
CA ILE A 392 -3.25 -3.77 -16.14
C ILE A 392 -3.77 -3.40 -17.53
N ASN A 393 -2.89 -2.83 -18.34
CA ASN A 393 -2.99 -2.65 -19.80
C ASN A 393 -1.59 -2.44 -20.39
N LEU A 394 -1.54 -2.05 -21.66
CA LEU A 394 -0.36 -1.55 -22.39
C LEU A 394 0.30 -0.29 -21.77
N GLN A 395 -0.16 0.18 -20.60
CA GLN A 395 0.32 1.34 -19.87
C GLN A 395 0.61 1.01 -18.38
N ASP A 396 0.51 -0.26 -17.97
CA ASP A 396 0.97 -0.72 -16.66
C ASP A 396 2.51 -0.70 -16.64
N LYS A 397 3.10 -0.22 -15.54
CA LYS A 397 4.56 -0.12 -15.40
C LYS A 397 5.28 -1.47 -15.30
N ARG A 398 4.53 -2.57 -15.29
CA ARG A 398 4.98 -3.97 -15.29
C ARG A 398 4.67 -4.68 -16.61
N PHE A 399 4.19 -3.96 -17.63
CA PHE A 399 3.86 -4.54 -18.93
C PHE A 399 5.13 -4.73 -19.77
N GLU A 400 5.51 -5.98 -20.01
CA GLU A 400 6.60 -6.38 -20.89
C GLU A 400 6.03 -7.31 -21.97
N TYR A 401 6.06 -6.88 -23.23
CA TYR A 401 5.47 -7.64 -24.34
C TYR A 401 6.15 -9.01 -24.53
N GLU A 402 7.48 -9.05 -24.39
CA GLU A 402 8.33 -10.20 -24.66
C GLU A 402 8.12 -11.37 -23.67
N THR A 403 7.60 -11.09 -22.47
CA THR A 403 7.43 -12.08 -21.39
C THR A 403 6.01 -12.66 -21.31
N LEU A 404 5.07 -12.19 -22.14
CA LEU A 404 3.73 -12.74 -22.28
C LEU A 404 3.72 -14.11 -22.98
N GLU A 405 2.73 -14.96 -22.70
CA GLU A 405 2.52 -16.18 -23.50
C GLU A 405 2.26 -15.82 -24.98
N LYS A 406 2.83 -16.61 -25.92
CA LYS A 406 2.72 -16.38 -27.38
C LYS A 406 1.29 -16.17 -27.89
N SER A 407 0.28 -16.75 -27.23
CA SER A 407 -1.12 -16.55 -27.60
C SER A 407 -1.68 -15.19 -27.14
N PHE A 408 -1.21 -14.66 -26.00
CA PHE A 408 -1.49 -13.30 -25.52
C PHE A 408 -0.73 -12.25 -26.37
N GLN A 409 0.53 -12.54 -26.76
CA GLN A 409 1.29 -11.71 -27.70
C GLN A 409 0.56 -11.56 -29.05
N LYS A 410 0.04 -12.66 -29.61
CA LYS A 410 -0.77 -12.63 -30.85
C LYS A 410 -2.11 -11.90 -30.74
N ASN A 411 -2.63 -11.72 -29.52
CA ASN A 411 -3.92 -11.06 -29.24
C ASN A 411 -3.75 -9.72 -28.52
N ILE A 412 -2.57 -9.08 -28.62
CA ILE A 412 -2.16 -7.98 -27.74
C ILE A 412 -3.10 -6.77 -27.73
N GLU A 413 -3.68 -6.42 -28.89
CA GLU A 413 -4.64 -5.32 -29.05
C GLU A 413 -5.96 -5.57 -28.30
N ARG A 414 -6.30 -6.85 -28.09
CA ARG A 414 -7.49 -7.32 -27.36
C ARG A 414 -7.13 -8.09 -26.09
N ILE A 415 -5.92 -7.90 -25.54
CA ILE A 415 -5.35 -8.71 -24.44
C ILE A 415 -6.32 -8.90 -23.26
N LEU A 416 -7.13 -7.88 -22.99
CA LEU A 416 -8.16 -7.89 -21.94
C LEU A 416 -9.27 -8.93 -22.23
N THR A 417 -9.93 -8.87 -23.39
CA THR A 417 -10.98 -9.85 -23.72
C THR A 417 -10.39 -11.25 -23.87
N TYR A 418 -9.21 -11.34 -24.51
CA TYR A 418 -8.47 -12.59 -24.65
C TYR A 418 -8.12 -13.22 -23.29
N SER A 419 -7.83 -12.42 -22.26
CA SER A 419 -7.59 -12.92 -20.89
C SER A 419 -8.82 -13.65 -20.32
N VAL A 420 -10.03 -13.17 -20.59
CA VAL A 420 -11.28 -13.84 -20.19
C VAL A 420 -11.62 -15.00 -21.08
N GLU A 421 -11.39 -14.91 -22.38
CA GLU A 421 -11.57 -16.01 -23.33
C GLU A 421 -10.71 -17.21 -22.89
N TYR A 422 -9.43 -16.95 -22.61
CA TYR A 422 -8.47 -17.92 -22.07
C TYR A 422 -8.85 -18.43 -20.67
N ALA A 423 -9.17 -17.54 -19.71
CA ALA A 423 -9.57 -17.94 -18.36
C ALA A 423 -10.86 -18.78 -18.36
N THR A 424 -11.84 -18.42 -19.20
CA THR A 424 -13.05 -19.22 -19.45
C THR A 424 -12.65 -20.60 -19.97
N GLU A 425 -11.82 -20.68 -21.01
CA GLU A 425 -11.41 -21.93 -21.63
C GLU A 425 -10.78 -22.89 -20.60
N LYS A 426 -9.88 -22.40 -19.73
CA LYS A 426 -9.20 -23.24 -18.72
C LYS A 426 -10.05 -23.54 -17.49
N LEU A 427 -11.05 -22.71 -17.16
CA LEU A 427 -11.98 -22.96 -16.04
C LEU A 427 -13.22 -23.78 -16.45
N LYS A 428 -13.52 -23.89 -17.75
CA LYS A 428 -14.68 -24.63 -18.29
C LYS A 428 -14.80 -26.08 -17.79
N PRO A 429 -13.73 -26.89 -17.66
CA PRO A 429 -13.83 -28.26 -17.16
C PRO A 429 -14.29 -28.39 -15.71
N ILE A 430 -14.26 -27.30 -14.93
CA ILE A 430 -14.59 -27.26 -13.50
C ILE A 430 -15.70 -26.25 -13.17
N ALA A 431 -16.39 -25.72 -14.19
CA ALA A 431 -17.43 -24.72 -14.04
C ALA A 431 -18.55 -25.17 -13.09
N ASN A 432 -19.08 -26.39 -13.32
CA ASN A 432 -20.13 -27.01 -12.50
C ASN A 432 -19.74 -27.24 -11.02
N LYS A 433 -18.46 -27.07 -10.66
CA LYS A 433 -17.91 -27.19 -9.30
C LYS A 433 -17.48 -25.83 -8.71
N CYS A 434 -17.68 -24.72 -9.42
CA CYS A 434 -17.53 -23.39 -8.83
C CYS A 434 -18.69 -23.10 -7.87
N LEU A 435 -18.39 -22.64 -6.66
CA LEU A 435 -19.42 -22.28 -5.67
C LEU A 435 -19.82 -20.81 -5.79
N PHE A 436 -18.84 -19.94 -5.99
CA PHE A 436 -19.01 -18.51 -6.14
C PHE A 436 -17.71 -17.90 -6.66
N MET A 437 -17.76 -16.71 -7.23
CA MET A 437 -16.60 -15.83 -7.35
C MET A 437 -16.93 -14.57 -6.55
N ILE A 438 -16.00 -14.14 -5.67
CA ILE A 438 -16.14 -12.94 -4.85
C ILE A 438 -15.47 -11.74 -5.48
N SER A 439 -14.90 -10.87 -4.64
CA SER A 439 -14.07 -9.79 -5.08
C SER A 439 -12.67 -9.67 -4.38
N GLY A 440 -11.67 -9.10 -5.07
CA GLY A 440 -10.30 -8.68 -4.72
C GLY A 440 -9.68 -7.63 -5.67
N ASN A 441 -8.77 -6.76 -5.18
CA ASN A 441 -8.53 -5.42 -5.79
C ASN A 441 -8.08 -5.37 -7.26
N HIS A 442 -7.42 -6.40 -7.81
CA HIS A 442 -6.92 -6.32 -9.19
C HIS A 442 -8.03 -6.56 -10.20
N ASP A 443 -8.79 -7.67 -10.14
CA ASP A 443 -9.82 -8.00 -11.15
C ASP A 443 -11.01 -7.06 -11.17
N GLU A 444 -11.12 -6.18 -10.17
CA GLU A 444 -12.01 -5.05 -10.30
C GLU A 444 -11.57 -4.16 -11.40
N THR A 445 -10.28 -3.84 -11.45
CA THR A 445 -10.01 -2.46 -11.76
C THR A 445 -9.83 -2.29 -13.28
N HIS A 446 -9.83 -3.42 -14.03
CA HIS A 446 -10.39 -3.55 -15.40
C HIS A 446 -11.85 -3.08 -15.55
N ARG A 447 -12.74 -3.48 -14.64
CA ARG A 447 -14.13 -2.99 -14.40
C ARG A 447 -14.17 -1.51 -13.95
N ILE A 448 -13.02 -0.80 -13.91
CA ILE A 448 -12.92 0.67 -13.73
C ILE A 448 -11.80 1.36 -14.59
N ARG A 449 -11.08 0.63 -15.45
CA ARG A 449 -10.18 1.16 -16.51
C ARG A 449 -10.60 0.82 -17.94
N PHE A 450 -11.22 -0.35 -18.18
CA PHE A 450 -11.44 -0.92 -19.51
C PHE A 450 -12.82 -1.53 -19.78
N GLY A 451 -13.90 -0.98 -19.21
CA GLY A 451 -15.33 -1.34 -19.38
C GLY A 451 -15.69 -2.80 -19.21
N PHE A 452 -14.88 -3.56 -18.49
CA PHE A 452 -14.79 -4.99 -18.66
C PHE A 452 -14.71 -5.68 -17.31
N ASP A 453 -15.72 -6.50 -17.03
CA ASP A 453 -15.86 -7.26 -15.79
C ASP A 453 -15.35 -8.69 -16.02
N PRO A 454 -14.06 -8.98 -15.76
CA PRO A 454 -13.54 -10.31 -16.05
C PRO A 454 -14.24 -11.38 -15.22
N ILE A 455 -14.59 -11.10 -13.97
CA ILE A 455 -15.24 -12.06 -13.07
C ILE A 455 -16.67 -12.36 -13.54
N SER A 456 -17.49 -11.36 -13.86
CA SER A 456 -18.85 -11.60 -14.37
C SER A 456 -18.85 -12.18 -15.78
N SER A 457 -17.90 -11.80 -16.65
CA SER A 457 -17.78 -12.40 -17.99
C SER A 457 -17.34 -13.86 -17.91
N ILE A 458 -16.36 -14.21 -17.07
CA ILE A 458 -15.99 -15.60 -16.78
C ILE A 458 -17.22 -16.34 -16.20
N CYS A 459 -17.90 -15.79 -15.18
CA CYS A 459 -19.10 -16.42 -14.62
C CYS A 459 -20.15 -16.74 -15.71
N LYS A 460 -20.49 -15.75 -16.54
CA LYS A 460 -21.48 -15.88 -17.62
C LYS A 460 -21.05 -16.94 -18.65
N ASN A 461 -19.80 -16.90 -19.10
CA ASN A 461 -19.29 -17.81 -20.14
C ASN A 461 -19.16 -19.26 -19.64
N LEU A 462 -18.92 -19.44 -18.34
CA LEU A 462 -18.89 -20.75 -17.67
C LEU A 462 -20.30 -21.27 -17.31
N GLY A 463 -21.36 -20.46 -17.45
CA GLY A 463 -22.72 -20.82 -17.04
C GLY A 463 -22.93 -20.85 -15.52
N ILE A 464 -22.03 -20.25 -14.75
CA ILE A 464 -22.08 -20.24 -13.27
C ILE A 464 -22.71 -18.95 -12.74
N LYS A 465 -23.38 -19.07 -11.60
CA LYS A 465 -24.00 -17.92 -10.94
C LYS A 465 -22.93 -17.04 -10.29
N ASN A 466 -22.83 -15.78 -10.72
CA ASN A 466 -22.13 -14.76 -9.93
C ASN A 466 -22.96 -14.48 -8.66
N TYR A 467 -22.31 -14.45 -7.49
CA TYR A 467 -22.95 -14.21 -6.19
C TYR A 467 -22.55 -12.89 -5.53
N THR A 468 -21.44 -12.24 -5.92
CA THR A 468 -21.02 -10.94 -5.34
C THR A 468 -19.95 -10.22 -6.17
N ASN A 469 -20.09 -8.90 -6.26
CA ASN A 469 -19.07 -8.00 -6.82
C ASN A 469 -18.23 -7.29 -5.73
N SER A 470 -18.37 -7.67 -4.45
CA SER A 470 -17.72 -7.02 -3.30
C SER A 470 -16.56 -7.84 -2.74
N TYR A 471 -15.44 -7.17 -2.41
CA TYR A 471 -14.17 -7.78 -2.00
C TYR A 471 -14.18 -8.48 -0.62
N GLU A 472 -15.37 -8.58 -0.03
CA GLU A 472 -15.68 -9.29 1.19
C GLU A 472 -17.06 -9.94 1.09
N ALA A 473 -17.14 -11.22 1.47
CA ALA A 473 -18.38 -11.99 1.43
C ALA A 473 -18.50 -12.98 2.59
N LEU A 474 -19.74 -13.16 3.05
CA LEU A 474 -20.14 -14.13 4.07
C LEU A 474 -21.04 -15.20 3.42
N VAL A 475 -20.50 -16.40 3.17
CA VAL A 475 -21.15 -17.41 2.33
C VAL A 475 -21.60 -18.59 3.18
N LYS A 476 -22.91 -18.88 3.23
CA LYS A 476 -23.45 -20.02 4.00
C LYS A 476 -23.87 -21.18 3.10
N ILE A 477 -23.11 -22.26 3.12
CA ILE A 477 -23.38 -23.51 2.41
C ILE A 477 -24.28 -24.41 3.28
N LEU A 478 -25.35 -24.93 2.69
CA LEU A 478 -26.35 -25.80 3.32
C LEU A 478 -26.34 -27.17 2.66
N PHE A 479 -26.17 -28.24 3.45
CA PHE A 479 -26.11 -29.62 2.95
C PHE A 479 -27.47 -30.30 3.10
N LYS A 480 -28.14 -30.58 1.98
CA LYS A 480 -29.57 -30.94 1.97
C LYS A 480 -29.86 -32.34 2.52
N HIS A 481 -28.85 -33.22 2.59
CA HIS A 481 -29.00 -34.62 2.99
C HIS A 481 -28.94 -34.90 4.50
N ASN A 482 -28.74 -33.87 5.35
CA ASN A 482 -28.77 -34.00 6.81
C ASN A 482 -29.38 -32.72 7.42
N ARG A 483 -30.43 -32.85 8.25
CA ARG A 483 -31.25 -31.71 8.75
C ARG A 483 -30.53 -30.69 9.65
N THR A 484 -29.23 -30.84 9.91
CA THR A 484 -28.50 -30.10 10.96
C THR A 484 -27.09 -29.58 10.58
N SER A 485 -26.65 -29.69 9.31
CA SER A 485 -25.28 -29.32 8.91
C SER A 485 -25.22 -28.15 7.93
N SER A 486 -24.51 -27.08 8.31
CA SER A 486 -24.21 -25.91 7.47
C SER A 486 -22.83 -25.34 7.75
N LEU A 487 -22.19 -24.77 6.73
CA LEU A 487 -20.87 -24.12 6.79
C LEU A 487 -21.01 -22.63 6.47
N THR A 488 -20.34 -21.75 7.20
CA THR A 488 -20.25 -20.31 6.88
C THR A 488 -18.80 -19.91 6.58
N LEU A 489 -18.56 -19.21 5.47
CA LEU A 489 -17.22 -18.73 5.06
C LEU A 489 -17.16 -17.21 5.13
N TYR A 490 -16.09 -16.60 5.66
CA TYR A 490 -15.79 -15.19 5.48
C TYR A 490 -14.58 -15.04 4.55
N ALA A 491 -14.83 -14.68 3.30
CA ALA A 491 -13.80 -14.49 2.29
C ALA A 491 -13.54 -12.99 2.12
N HIS A 492 -12.28 -12.54 2.28
CA HIS A 492 -11.85 -11.17 2.04
C HIS A 492 -10.59 -11.16 1.17
N HIS A 493 -10.45 -10.17 0.31
CA HIS A 493 -9.27 -9.98 -0.53
C HIS A 493 -8.90 -8.49 -0.53
N GLY A 494 -7.66 -8.16 -0.18
CA GLY A 494 -7.16 -6.78 -0.27
C GLY A 494 -6.70 -6.11 1.01
N HIS A 495 -6.66 -4.77 0.98
CA HIS A 495 -5.90 -3.93 1.90
C HIS A 495 -6.68 -3.38 3.11
N GLY A 496 -7.98 -3.65 3.23
CA GLY A 496 -8.87 -2.96 4.18
C GLY A 496 -8.52 -3.17 5.66
N TYR A 497 -8.24 -4.41 6.05
CA TYR A 497 -8.15 -4.80 7.46
C TYR A 497 -6.80 -4.51 8.15
N SER A 498 -5.75 -4.09 7.43
CA SER A 498 -4.42 -3.80 8.00
C SER A 498 -4.33 -2.50 8.83
N LYS A 499 -5.46 -1.87 9.17
CA LYS A 499 -5.53 -0.55 9.84
C LYS A 499 -6.30 -0.55 11.17
N VAL A 500 -6.86 -1.68 11.60
CA VAL A 500 -7.59 -1.76 12.88
C VAL A 500 -6.66 -2.28 13.98
N ARG A 501 -6.32 -1.39 14.92
CA ARG A 501 -5.38 -1.58 16.06
C ARG A 501 -3.95 -1.96 15.65
N SER A 502 -3.02 -1.83 16.60
CA SER A 502 -1.60 -2.14 16.44
C SER A 502 -1.31 -3.55 16.96
N GLY A 503 -1.03 -4.49 16.06
CA GLY A 503 -0.69 -5.88 16.39
C GLY A 503 -0.59 -6.76 15.15
N THR A 504 -0.49 -8.07 15.38
CA THR A 504 -0.27 -9.09 14.35
C THR A 504 -1.46 -9.25 13.40
N LEU A 505 -1.22 -9.83 12.22
CA LEU A 505 -2.22 -10.17 11.19
C LEU A 505 -3.34 -11.14 11.64
N LEU A 506 -3.26 -11.67 12.86
CA LEU A 506 -4.35 -12.39 13.54
C LEU A 506 -5.43 -11.43 14.06
N ASN A 507 -5.04 -10.27 14.59
CA ASN A 507 -5.95 -9.36 15.30
C ASN A 507 -7.10 -8.85 14.41
N PRO A 508 -6.91 -8.49 13.11
CA PRO A 508 -8.02 -8.10 12.25
C PRO A 508 -8.94 -9.28 11.87
N LEU A 509 -8.43 -10.53 11.93
CA LEU A 509 -9.23 -11.73 11.77
C LEU A 509 -10.05 -12.00 13.05
N GLU A 510 -9.50 -11.70 14.24
CA GLU A 510 -10.23 -11.78 15.51
C GLU A 510 -11.27 -10.66 15.66
N ASP A 511 -10.99 -9.45 15.17
CA ASP A 511 -11.99 -8.38 15.02
C ASP A 511 -13.10 -8.84 14.04
N ALA A 512 -12.75 -9.50 12.92
CA ALA A 512 -13.74 -10.09 12.01
C ALA A 512 -14.56 -11.23 12.67
N MET A 513 -13.95 -12.09 13.49
CA MET A 513 -14.64 -13.12 14.28
C MET A 513 -15.57 -12.53 15.35
N THR A 514 -15.24 -11.34 15.87
CA THR A 514 -16.06 -10.60 16.85
C THR A 514 -17.30 -10.01 16.19
N ASN A 515 -17.21 -9.63 14.92
CA ASN A 515 -18.32 -9.05 14.16
C ASN A 515 -19.14 -10.08 13.36
N PHE A 516 -18.57 -11.23 12.99
CA PHE A 516 -19.20 -12.20 12.08
C PHE A 516 -19.03 -13.67 12.54
N ASP A 517 -20.13 -14.40 12.70
CA ASP A 517 -20.09 -15.86 12.94
C ASP A 517 -19.83 -16.65 11.64
N ALA A 518 -18.60 -16.55 11.17
CA ALA A 518 -18.07 -17.41 10.12
C ALA A 518 -17.17 -18.52 10.69
N ASP A 519 -16.85 -19.47 9.82
CA ASP A 519 -15.97 -20.60 10.09
C ASP A 519 -14.58 -20.43 9.39
N ILE A 520 -14.33 -19.46 8.47
CA ILE A 520 -13.06 -19.29 7.64
C ILE A 520 -12.64 -17.78 7.31
N PHE A 521 -11.33 -17.31 7.27
CA PHE A 521 -10.80 -15.85 7.13
C PHE A 521 -9.25 -15.61 6.67
N ILE A 522 -8.72 -14.44 6.11
CA ILE A 522 -7.39 -14.25 5.29
C ILE A 522 -6.52 -12.87 5.34
N MET A 523 -5.11 -12.73 5.22
CA MET A 523 -4.21 -11.45 5.09
C MET A 523 -2.69 -11.44 4.43
N GLY A 524 -1.66 -10.49 4.66
CA GLY A 524 -0.30 -10.25 3.92
C GLY A 524 1.00 -9.47 4.55
N HIS A 525 2.28 -9.31 3.94
CA HIS A 525 3.51 -8.32 4.15
C HIS A 525 5.09 -8.80 4.02
N CYS A 526 6.22 -7.94 3.87
CA CYS A 526 7.73 -8.26 3.46
C CYS A 526 9.06 -7.42 3.97
N LEU A 527 10.42 -7.84 3.78
CA LEU A 527 11.78 -7.09 4.01
C LEU A 527 12.87 -7.00 2.81
N SER A 528 14.22 -6.72 2.97
CA SER A 528 15.30 -6.50 1.89
C SER A 528 16.59 -7.40 1.82
N GLU A 529 17.25 -7.50 0.65
CA GLU A 529 18.41 -8.38 0.27
C GLU A 529 19.65 -8.39 1.17
N ASP A 530 20.40 -7.28 1.29
CA ASP A 530 21.73 -7.25 1.92
C ASP A 530 21.70 -7.31 3.47
N THR A 531 20.58 -7.82 3.99
CA THR A 531 20.37 -8.18 5.39
C THR A 531 20.69 -9.67 5.57
N GLU A 532 21.44 -10.01 6.61
CA GLU A 532 21.70 -11.37 7.10
C GLU A 532 20.79 -11.68 8.30
N ILE A 533 20.55 -12.97 8.57
CA ILE A 533 19.85 -13.44 9.78
C ILE A 533 20.77 -14.37 10.57
N LEU A 534 20.77 -14.27 11.89
CA LEU A 534 21.60 -15.09 12.77
C LEU A 534 21.03 -16.50 12.92
N THR A 535 21.72 -17.49 12.38
CA THR A 535 21.42 -18.92 12.56
C THR A 535 22.31 -19.54 13.65
N LYS A 536 22.00 -20.77 14.05
CA LYS A 536 22.83 -21.60 14.94
C LYS A 536 24.20 -21.96 14.34
N GLU A 537 24.31 -21.92 13.01
CA GLU A 537 25.56 -22.10 12.26
C GLU A 537 26.32 -20.77 12.03
N GLY A 538 25.80 -19.65 12.55
CA GLY A 538 26.29 -18.29 12.30
C GLY A 538 25.36 -17.49 11.38
N TRP A 539 25.82 -16.33 10.91
CA TRP A 539 25.04 -15.47 10.01
C TRP A 539 24.85 -16.11 8.64
N LYS A 540 23.62 -16.09 8.11
CA LYS A 540 23.29 -16.49 6.74
C LYS A 540 22.56 -15.36 6.00
N GLY A 541 22.99 -15.09 4.78
CA GLY A 541 22.33 -14.16 3.85
C GLY A 541 21.18 -14.79 3.07
N ILE A 542 20.61 -14.00 2.16
CA ILE A 542 19.45 -14.34 1.33
C ILE A 542 19.57 -15.68 0.57
N ASP A 543 20.76 -16.12 0.16
CA ASP A 543 20.94 -17.36 -0.61
C ASP A 543 21.33 -18.57 0.26
N GLU A 544 21.97 -18.35 1.41
CA GLU A 544 22.55 -19.38 2.27
C GLU A 544 21.50 -20.05 3.18
N ILE A 545 20.54 -19.25 3.66
CA ILE A 545 19.51 -19.65 4.63
C ILE A 545 18.42 -20.52 4.01
N LYS A 546 17.91 -21.49 4.77
CA LYS A 546 16.99 -22.53 4.30
C LYS A 546 15.85 -22.76 5.28
N GLU A 547 14.78 -23.38 4.79
CA GLU A 547 13.71 -23.91 5.64
C GLU A 547 14.28 -25.01 6.55
N GLY A 548 13.92 -25.00 7.83
CA GLY A 548 14.48 -25.86 8.87
C GLY A 548 15.67 -25.28 9.64
N ASP A 549 16.37 -24.24 9.13
CA ASP A 549 17.49 -23.60 9.83
C ASP A 549 17.06 -23.05 11.20
N GLU A 550 17.77 -23.36 12.28
CA GLU A 550 17.49 -22.75 13.59
C GLU A 550 18.07 -21.31 13.63
N VAL A 551 17.20 -20.31 13.77
CA VAL A 551 17.56 -18.88 13.85
C VAL A 551 17.29 -18.28 15.22
N LEU A 552 18.12 -17.32 15.60
CA LEU A 552 18.02 -16.63 16.88
C LEU A 552 16.90 -15.58 16.82
N THR A 553 16.05 -15.64 17.83
CA THR A 553 14.83 -14.84 17.96
C THR A 553 14.72 -14.29 19.37
N LEU A 554 13.93 -13.25 19.58
CA LEU A 554 13.62 -12.63 20.87
C LEU A 554 12.17 -12.94 21.27
N ASN A 555 12.00 -13.64 22.38
CA ASN A 555 10.69 -13.87 22.99
C ASN A 555 10.25 -12.58 23.71
N LEU A 556 9.27 -11.86 23.15
CA LEU A 556 8.85 -10.55 23.66
C LEU A 556 8.13 -10.59 25.02
N GLU A 557 7.55 -11.73 25.38
CA GLU A 557 6.86 -11.94 26.66
C GLU A 557 7.87 -12.21 27.80
N LYS A 558 8.90 -13.00 27.51
CA LYS A 558 9.90 -13.47 28.48
C LYS A 558 11.17 -12.62 28.55
N ASP A 559 11.37 -11.70 27.60
CA ASP A 559 12.60 -10.88 27.46
C ASP A 559 13.90 -11.69 27.25
N ILE A 560 13.78 -12.92 26.73
CA ILE A 560 14.91 -13.82 26.44
C ILE A 560 15.09 -14.06 24.95
N LEU A 561 16.32 -14.38 24.56
CA LEU A 561 16.62 -14.93 23.24
C LEU A 561 16.38 -16.44 23.23
N GLU A 562 15.78 -16.96 22.16
CA GLU A 562 15.54 -18.38 21.94
C GLU A 562 15.76 -18.74 20.45
N TYR A 563 16.16 -19.98 20.16
CA TYR A 563 16.22 -20.47 18.78
C TYR A 563 14.84 -20.96 18.33
N ASN A 564 14.38 -20.46 17.19
CA ASN A 564 13.21 -20.98 16.49
C ASN A 564 13.62 -21.36 15.06
N LYS A 565 12.98 -22.38 14.50
CA LYS A 565 13.24 -22.75 13.10
C LYS A 565 12.80 -21.63 12.16
N VAL A 566 13.52 -21.44 11.05
CA VAL A 566 13.02 -20.86 9.82
C VAL A 566 12.00 -21.83 9.28
N LEU A 567 10.73 -21.45 9.37
CA LEU A 567 9.64 -22.36 9.04
C LEU A 567 9.43 -22.38 7.53
N ALA A 568 9.82 -21.28 6.86
CA ALA A 568 9.80 -21.08 5.42
C ALA A 568 10.41 -19.71 5.04
N LYS A 569 10.71 -19.47 3.76
CA LYS A 569 11.55 -18.34 3.29
C LYS A 569 11.02 -17.66 2.01
N TRP A 570 10.81 -16.36 2.07
CA TRP A 570 10.32 -15.53 0.96
C TRP A 570 11.46 -14.80 0.25
N VAL A 571 11.41 -14.72 -1.08
CA VAL A 571 12.29 -13.88 -1.91
C VAL A 571 11.47 -13.22 -3.02
N TYR A 572 11.81 -11.97 -3.32
CA TYR A 572 11.19 -11.05 -4.28
C TYR A 572 12.29 -10.31 -5.04
N SER A 573 11.94 -9.74 -6.19
CA SER A 573 12.84 -8.94 -7.02
C SER A 573 13.08 -7.53 -6.46
N LYS A 574 13.93 -6.73 -7.13
CA LYS A 574 14.06 -5.28 -6.83
C LYS A 574 12.90 -4.49 -7.46
N GLU A 575 12.27 -5.04 -8.49
CA GLU A 575 11.13 -4.53 -9.23
C GLU A 575 9.81 -4.65 -8.43
N ASP A 576 9.65 -5.70 -7.63
CA ASP A 576 8.51 -5.87 -6.70
C ASP A 576 8.46 -4.76 -5.64
N TYR A 577 9.62 -4.24 -5.24
CA TYR A 577 9.80 -3.24 -4.19
C TYR A 577 10.86 -2.21 -4.60
N PRO A 578 10.54 -1.28 -5.53
CA PRO A 578 11.51 -0.35 -6.12
C PRO A 578 11.97 0.76 -5.14
N GLU A 579 11.30 0.88 -3.99
CA GLU A 579 11.65 1.81 -2.91
C GLU A 579 11.66 1.08 -1.56
N LEU A 580 12.67 1.39 -0.74
CA LEU A 580 12.82 0.87 0.62
C LEU A 580 13.08 2.02 1.60
N ILE A 581 12.70 1.83 2.86
CA ILE A 581 12.99 2.75 3.96
C ILE A 581 14.36 2.40 4.56
N HIS A 582 15.31 3.34 4.45
CA HIS A 582 16.64 3.23 5.02
C HIS A 582 16.73 4.01 6.35
N ILE A 583 16.94 3.29 7.45
CA ILE A 583 17.13 3.83 8.79
C ILE A 583 18.62 3.66 9.14
N LYS A 584 19.41 4.72 8.92
CA LYS A 584 20.88 4.66 9.01
C LYS A 584 21.44 5.50 10.16
N ARG A 585 22.19 4.88 11.08
CA ARG A 585 22.90 5.52 12.20
C ARG A 585 24.28 4.88 12.43
N LYS A 586 25.02 5.37 13.43
CA LYS A 586 26.40 4.94 13.73
C LYS A 586 26.48 3.45 14.09
N GLY A 587 25.56 2.96 14.93
CA GLY A 587 25.48 1.54 15.33
C GLY A 587 24.19 0.82 14.94
N LEU A 588 23.41 1.37 14.00
CA LEU A 588 22.18 0.76 13.47
C LEU A 588 22.09 1.02 11.95
N ASP A 589 21.61 0.05 11.19
CA ASP A 589 21.43 0.14 9.73
C ASP A 589 20.33 -0.85 9.35
N ILE A 590 19.13 -0.35 9.03
CA ILE A 590 17.99 -1.18 8.64
C ILE A 590 17.52 -0.68 7.27
N LEU A 591 17.38 -1.56 6.30
CA LEU A 591 16.80 -1.27 4.98
C LEU A 591 15.66 -2.26 4.76
N VAL A 592 14.43 -1.77 4.61
CA VAL A 592 13.22 -2.62 4.64
C VAL A 592 12.06 -1.98 3.86
N THR A 593 10.99 -2.73 3.61
CA THR A 593 9.78 -2.16 3.00
C THR A 593 9.10 -1.16 3.95
N LYS A 594 8.28 -0.23 3.43
CA LYS A 594 7.63 0.84 4.23
C LYS A 594 6.82 0.30 5.41
N ASP A 595 6.13 -0.83 5.18
CA ASP A 595 5.23 -1.47 6.14
C ASP A 595 5.93 -2.52 7.02
N HIS A 596 7.24 -2.68 6.90
CA HIS A 596 7.98 -3.70 7.65
C HIS A 596 7.95 -3.46 9.17
N ARG A 597 7.76 -4.54 9.94
CA ARG A 597 7.53 -4.55 11.40
C ARG A 597 8.82 -4.30 12.20
N ILE A 598 8.97 -3.09 12.71
CA ILE A 598 10.04 -2.69 13.63
C ILE A 598 9.60 -2.86 15.08
N ILE A 599 10.43 -3.54 15.87
CA ILE A 599 10.26 -3.73 17.31
C ILE A 599 11.05 -2.63 18.05
N TYR A 600 10.51 -2.09 19.14
CA TYR A 600 11.22 -1.16 20.03
C TYR A 600 10.83 -1.36 21.50
N LYS A 601 11.76 -1.08 22.41
CA LYS A 601 11.57 -1.21 23.86
C LYS A 601 11.23 0.14 24.51
N ARG A 602 10.37 0.12 25.52
CA ARG A 602 10.11 1.19 26.51
C ARG A 602 10.31 0.63 27.92
N GLU A 603 10.18 1.45 28.95
CA GLU A 603 10.15 0.94 30.34
C GLU A 603 8.96 0.00 30.57
N THR A 604 7.84 0.20 29.88
CA THR A 604 6.62 -0.64 29.94
C THR A 604 6.65 -1.87 29.03
N GLY A 605 7.83 -2.30 28.56
CA GLY A 605 7.99 -3.51 27.73
C GLY A 605 8.25 -3.25 26.24
N TYR A 606 7.90 -4.23 25.39
CA TYR A 606 8.10 -4.18 23.95
C TYR A 606 6.88 -3.66 23.19
N PHE A 607 7.15 -2.92 22.12
CA PHE A 607 6.15 -2.25 21.27
C PHE A 607 6.57 -2.34 19.80
N GLU A 608 5.61 -2.08 18.91
CA GLU A 608 5.76 -2.31 17.47
C GLU A 608 5.31 -1.11 16.63
N THR A 609 5.87 -0.98 15.43
CA THR A 609 5.54 0.04 14.43
C THR A 609 5.97 -0.43 13.05
N THR A 610 5.44 0.16 11.97
CA THR A 610 6.08 0.02 10.66
C THR A 610 7.30 0.92 10.52
N ALA A 611 8.19 0.60 9.58
CA ALA A 611 9.42 1.34 9.29
C ALA A 611 9.17 2.81 8.86
N ASP A 612 8.08 3.07 8.15
CA ASP A 612 7.68 4.43 7.76
C ASP A 612 7.06 5.23 8.93
N ASN A 613 6.54 4.55 9.97
CA ASN A 613 5.86 5.16 11.12
C ASN A 613 6.76 5.50 12.32
N LEU A 614 8.09 5.47 12.17
CA LEU A 614 9.06 5.71 13.25
C LEU A 614 8.96 7.12 13.87
N LYS A 615 8.25 7.21 14.99
CA LYS A 615 8.05 8.42 15.80
C LYS A 615 9.19 8.61 16.82
N ALA A 616 9.15 9.70 17.59
CA ALA A 616 10.27 10.17 18.40
C ALA A 616 10.73 9.17 19.49
N VAL A 617 12.06 9.05 19.65
CA VAL A 617 12.77 8.35 20.74
C VAL A 617 12.33 6.89 20.92
N MET A 618 12.85 6.02 20.06
CA MET A 618 12.64 4.57 20.12
C MET A 618 13.94 3.84 20.47
N LYS A 619 13.91 2.89 21.41
CA LYS A 619 15.05 2.03 21.79
C LYS A 619 14.97 0.70 21.02
N ILE A 620 15.62 0.57 19.86
CA ILE A 620 15.57 -0.66 19.04
C ILE A 620 16.40 -1.77 19.71
N PRO A 621 15.88 -2.98 19.97
CA PRO A 621 16.66 -4.10 20.49
C PRO A 621 17.75 -4.58 19.53
N GLN A 622 18.93 -4.91 20.08
CA GLN A 622 20.10 -5.41 19.36
C GLN A 622 20.79 -6.60 20.04
N SER A 623 20.45 -6.89 21.30
CA SER A 623 20.84 -8.07 22.06
C SER A 623 19.81 -8.37 23.16
N GLY A 624 19.94 -9.51 23.83
CA GLY A 624 19.13 -9.93 24.97
C GLY A 624 19.86 -11.06 25.72
N THR A 625 19.25 -11.69 26.72
CA THR A 625 19.86 -12.84 27.42
C THR A 625 19.35 -14.15 26.81
N PHE A 626 20.27 -15.00 26.37
CA PHE A 626 20.03 -16.37 25.92
C PHE A 626 20.29 -17.32 27.11
N PRO A 627 19.25 -18.01 27.65
CA PRO A 627 19.39 -18.77 28.89
C PRO A 627 20.18 -20.07 28.66
N THR A 628 21.19 -20.30 29.49
CA THR A 628 22.06 -21.48 29.44
C THR A 628 22.39 -21.97 30.84
N GLU A 629 22.72 -23.26 30.96
CA GLU A 629 23.11 -23.92 32.22
C GLU A 629 24.47 -23.42 32.75
N GLY A 630 25.30 -22.82 31.89
CA GLY A 630 26.71 -22.60 32.13
C GLY A 630 27.57 -23.76 31.61
N LEU A 631 28.84 -23.47 31.35
CA LEU A 631 29.88 -24.49 31.16
C LEU A 631 30.25 -25.10 32.51
N ASN A 632 30.36 -26.43 32.56
CA ASN A 632 31.04 -27.13 33.65
C ASN A 632 32.56 -26.98 33.47
N MET A 633 33.06 -25.77 33.72
CA MET A 633 34.46 -25.35 33.65
C MET A 633 34.73 -24.30 34.72
N SER A 634 35.92 -24.33 35.30
CA SER A 634 36.42 -23.29 36.18
C SER A 634 36.60 -21.95 35.44
N ASP A 635 36.54 -20.85 36.19
CA ASP A 635 36.87 -19.53 35.65
C ASP A 635 38.29 -19.48 35.06
N GLU A 636 39.23 -20.26 35.62
CA GLU A 636 40.60 -20.39 35.11
C GLU A 636 40.69 -21.08 33.75
N GLU A 637 39.94 -22.16 33.52
CA GLU A 637 39.88 -22.80 32.19
C GLU A 637 39.31 -21.84 31.16
N ILE A 638 38.23 -21.15 31.50
CA ILE A 638 37.57 -20.17 30.62
C ILE A 638 38.55 -19.02 30.26
N LYS A 639 39.32 -18.53 31.24
CA LYS A 639 40.39 -17.54 31.00
C LYS A 639 41.48 -18.11 30.08
N LEU A 640 41.91 -19.35 30.29
CA LEU A 640 42.93 -20.00 29.47
C LEU A 640 42.51 -20.13 28.00
N TYR A 641 41.27 -20.57 27.72
CA TYR A 641 40.77 -20.68 26.34
C TYR A 641 40.75 -19.31 25.63
N ALA A 642 40.38 -18.23 26.32
CA ALA A 642 40.44 -16.88 25.77
C ALA A 642 41.88 -16.47 25.40
N TRP A 643 42.85 -16.69 26.30
CA TRP A 643 44.27 -16.41 26.05
C TRP A 643 44.87 -17.25 24.91
N ILE A 644 44.40 -18.47 24.69
CA ILE A 644 44.85 -19.30 23.55
C ILE A 644 44.25 -18.82 22.22
N ILE A 645 43.02 -18.31 22.21
CA ILE A 645 42.40 -17.77 20.99
C ILE A 645 43.11 -16.48 20.54
N SER A 646 43.38 -15.54 21.46
CA SER A 646 44.14 -14.32 21.15
C SER A 646 45.63 -14.60 20.90
N GLU A 647 46.36 -15.01 21.93
CA GLU A 647 47.83 -15.04 21.95
C GLU A 647 48.45 -16.41 21.61
N GLY A 648 47.62 -17.44 21.37
CA GLY A 648 48.10 -18.80 21.16
C GLY A 648 48.78 -19.06 19.81
N SER A 649 49.42 -20.22 19.67
CA SER A 649 49.80 -20.79 18.37
C SER A 649 49.55 -22.30 18.34
N LEU A 650 48.61 -22.68 17.46
CA LEU A 650 48.23 -24.05 17.13
C LEU A 650 49.01 -24.48 15.88
N TYR A 651 50.08 -25.26 16.07
CA TYR A 651 50.86 -25.79 14.95
C TYR A 651 50.15 -26.99 14.32
N ASN A 652 49.89 -26.92 13.02
CA ASN A 652 49.48 -28.08 12.21
C ASN A 652 50.68 -29.00 11.88
N ILE A 653 50.35 -30.18 11.38
CA ILE A 653 51.26 -31.29 11.08
C ILE A 653 52.40 -30.85 10.12
N LYS A 654 53.63 -31.30 10.41
CA LYS A 654 54.72 -31.41 9.43
C LYS A 654 55.15 -32.87 9.34
N ASN A 655 55.46 -33.32 8.12
CA ASN A 655 56.08 -34.61 7.83
C ASN A 655 55.37 -35.82 8.52
N GLY A 656 54.04 -35.89 8.42
CA GLY A 656 53.24 -37.03 8.88
C GLY A 656 53.11 -37.22 10.40
N LYS A 657 53.84 -36.48 11.24
CA LYS A 657 53.78 -36.59 12.71
C LYS A 657 53.01 -35.42 13.33
N GLU A 658 52.09 -35.72 14.26
CA GLU A 658 51.33 -34.69 14.97
C GLU A 658 52.25 -33.72 15.73
N SER A 659 52.14 -32.42 15.45
CA SER A 659 52.86 -31.39 16.21
C SER A 659 52.30 -31.31 17.63
N VAL A 660 53.12 -31.69 18.62
CA VAL A 660 52.59 -32.29 19.85
C VAL A 660 52.05 -31.29 20.90
N GLY A 661 52.67 -30.12 21.07
CA GLY A 661 52.35 -29.16 22.14
C GLY A 661 51.68 -27.86 21.67
N LEU A 662 51.26 -27.01 22.61
CA LEU A 662 50.57 -25.73 22.35
C LEU A 662 51.42 -24.57 22.87
N ASN A 663 51.31 -23.39 22.26
CA ASN A 663 52.08 -22.21 22.64
C ASN A 663 51.14 -21.05 22.98
N ILE A 664 51.51 -20.21 23.95
CA ILE A 664 50.95 -18.88 24.18
C ILE A 664 52.12 -17.89 24.25
N TYR A 665 51.98 -16.71 23.63
CA TYR A 665 53.03 -15.70 23.57
C TYR A 665 52.60 -14.44 24.32
N GLN A 666 53.43 -13.86 25.19
CA GLN A 666 53.10 -12.58 25.84
C GLN A 666 54.37 -11.78 26.18
N ASN A 667 54.27 -10.46 26.26
CA ASN A 667 55.42 -9.59 26.52
C ASN A 667 55.99 -9.84 27.93
N LYS A 668 57.32 -10.04 28.03
CA LYS A 668 58.03 -10.25 29.29
C LYS A 668 57.87 -9.03 30.20
N GLY A 669 57.54 -9.25 31.46
CA GLY A 669 57.30 -8.19 32.44
C GLY A 669 55.91 -7.55 32.37
N SER A 670 55.05 -7.94 31.42
CA SER A 670 53.63 -7.57 31.47
C SER A 670 52.91 -8.34 32.58
N LYS A 671 51.98 -7.69 33.29
CA LYS A 671 51.11 -8.37 34.27
C LYS A 671 50.35 -9.56 33.66
N TYR A 672 49.98 -9.48 32.39
CA TYR A 672 49.30 -10.56 31.67
C TYR A 672 50.16 -11.83 31.57
N SER A 673 51.49 -11.70 31.48
CA SER A 673 52.37 -12.87 31.54
C SER A 673 52.38 -13.56 32.91
N GLN A 674 52.16 -12.81 34.00
CA GLN A 674 51.98 -13.36 35.35
C GLN A 674 50.59 -13.98 35.51
N GLU A 675 49.55 -13.34 34.97
CA GLU A 675 48.17 -13.86 34.97
C GLU A 675 48.08 -15.20 34.21
N ILE A 676 48.69 -15.31 33.02
CA ILE A 676 48.77 -16.56 32.24
C ILE A 676 49.50 -17.65 33.04
N LYS A 677 50.63 -17.32 33.70
CA LYS A 677 51.37 -18.27 34.54
C LYS A 677 50.50 -18.79 35.69
N ALA A 678 49.87 -17.90 36.44
CA ALA A 678 49.03 -18.25 37.58
C ALA A 678 47.82 -19.12 37.20
N ILE A 679 47.24 -18.91 36.01
CA ILE A 679 46.18 -19.76 35.45
C ILE A 679 46.73 -21.18 35.18
N LEU A 680 47.88 -21.32 34.51
CA LEU A 680 48.47 -22.63 34.22
C LEU A 680 48.88 -23.39 35.49
N ASP A 681 49.48 -22.69 36.46
CA ASP A 681 49.85 -23.22 37.78
C ASP A 681 48.62 -23.71 38.54
N LYS A 682 47.56 -22.90 38.65
CA LYS A 682 46.31 -23.25 39.36
C LYS A 682 45.57 -24.42 38.70
N LEU A 683 45.63 -24.55 37.37
CA LEU A 683 45.07 -25.69 36.63
C LEU A 683 45.96 -26.94 36.63
N LYS A 684 47.14 -26.89 37.26
CA LYS A 684 48.13 -28.00 37.32
C LYS A 684 48.53 -28.53 35.93
N ILE A 685 48.48 -27.67 34.91
CA ILE A 685 48.86 -28.00 33.53
C ILE A 685 50.39 -28.03 33.43
N LYS A 686 50.98 -29.01 32.73
CA LYS A 686 52.43 -29.00 32.51
C LYS A 686 52.83 -28.08 31.36
N TYR A 687 53.75 -27.16 31.62
CA TYR A 687 54.27 -26.21 30.64
C TYR A 687 55.74 -25.86 30.89
N THR A 688 56.38 -25.25 29.90
CA THR A 688 57.73 -24.67 29.97
C THR A 688 57.66 -23.19 29.56
N ILE A 689 58.41 -22.30 30.23
CA ILE A 689 58.57 -20.91 29.79
C ILE A 689 59.91 -20.78 29.05
N GLU A 690 59.88 -20.26 27.83
CA GLU A 690 61.07 -19.83 27.10
C GLU A 690 61.05 -18.31 26.89
N GLU A 691 62.15 -17.63 27.14
CA GLU A 691 62.33 -16.25 26.69
C GLU A 691 62.80 -16.23 25.23
N ARG A 692 62.04 -15.55 24.36
CA ARG A 692 62.40 -15.29 22.98
C ARG A 692 62.87 -13.85 22.83
N LYS A 693 64.15 -13.70 22.47
CA LYS A 693 64.82 -12.41 22.23
C LYS A 693 64.20 -11.72 21.01
N PHE A 694 63.18 -10.91 21.25
CA PHE A 694 62.53 -10.08 20.23
C PHE A 694 62.88 -8.59 20.37
N LYS A 695 63.35 -8.13 21.53
CA LYS A 695 63.69 -6.72 21.80
C LYS A 695 64.66 -6.17 20.76
N GLY A 696 64.33 -5.03 20.18
CA GLY A 696 65.17 -4.30 19.22
C GLY A 696 65.01 -4.67 17.75
N ARG A 697 64.22 -5.71 17.42
CA ARG A 697 63.94 -6.14 16.04
C ARG A 697 63.15 -5.05 15.30
N LYS A 698 63.67 -4.60 14.15
CA LYS A 698 63.01 -3.63 13.27
C LYS A 698 62.01 -4.33 12.34
N PHE A 699 60.86 -3.71 12.11
CA PHE A 699 59.87 -4.15 11.11
C PHE A 699 59.11 -2.96 10.53
N THR A 700 58.87 -2.95 9.22
CA THR A 700 58.28 -1.80 8.52
C THR A 700 56.80 -2.02 8.25
N ILE A 701 55.95 -1.08 8.67
CA ILE A 701 54.50 -1.09 8.38
C ILE A 701 54.13 0.27 7.79
N ARG A 702 53.60 0.27 6.56
CA ARG A 702 53.18 1.48 5.81
C ARG A 702 54.27 2.57 5.76
N GLY A 703 55.49 2.19 5.40
CA GLY A 703 56.64 3.10 5.31
C GLY A 703 57.22 3.58 6.65
N LYS A 704 56.62 3.23 7.80
CA LYS A 704 57.16 3.56 9.12
C LYS A 704 57.84 2.33 9.73
N THR A 705 59.08 2.52 10.20
CA THR A 705 59.89 1.48 10.84
C THR A 705 59.59 1.44 12.34
N TYR A 706 59.07 0.31 12.80
CA TYR A 706 58.79 0.05 14.21
C TYR A 706 59.89 -0.83 14.80
N LYS A 707 60.23 -0.61 16.07
CA LYS A 707 61.21 -1.38 16.84
C LYS A 707 60.48 -2.03 18.02
N THR A 708 60.53 -3.35 18.12
CA THR A 708 60.00 -4.09 19.28
C THR A 708 60.70 -3.62 20.57
N LYS A 709 59.91 -3.28 21.59
CA LYS A 709 60.43 -2.73 22.86
C LYS A 709 60.94 -3.80 23.82
N ASP A 710 60.31 -4.97 23.79
CA ASP A 710 60.42 -6.00 24.82
C ASP A 710 60.71 -7.39 24.24
N ASN A 711 61.14 -8.32 25.11
CA ASN A 711 61.22 -9.74 24.77
C ASN A 711 59.86 -10.41 25.00
N CYS A 712 59.64 -11.54 24.35
CA CYS A 712 58.41 -12.32 24.49
C CYS A 712 58.66 -13.56 25.32
N LEU A 713 57.77 -13.88 26.26
CA LEU A 713 57.70 -15.18 26.92
C LEU A 713 56.80 -16.10 26.10
N ARG A 714 57.34 -17.26 25.73
CA ARG A 714 56.62 -18.38 25.11
C ARG A 714 56.29 -19.39 26.21
N PHE A 715 55.00 -19.53 26.53
CA PHE A 715 54.48 -20.60 27.37
C PHE A 715 54.19 -21.80 26.48
N TYR A 716 55.04 -22.82 26.55
CA TYR A 716 54.86 -24.08 25.82
C TYR A 716 54.14 -25.10 26.70
N ILE A 717 52.84 -25.30 26.46
CA ILE A 717 52.02 -26.32 27.12
C ILE A 717 52.36 -27.69 26.53
N TRP A 718 52.65 -28.65 27.41
CA TRP A 718 53.13 -29.97 27.05
C TRP A 718 52.07 -30.83 26.36
N ALA A 719 52.54 -31.81 25.58
CA ALA A 719 51.71 -32.66 24.70
C ALA A 719 50.46 -33.26 25.36
N LYS A 720 50.60 -33.81 26.57
CA LYS A 720 49.50 -34.51 27.29
C LYS A 720 48.31 -33.58 27.57
N ASP A 721 48.58 -32.32 27.91
CA ASP A 721 47.56 -31.34 28.25
C ASP A 721 47.12 -30.51 27.04
N ALA A 722 48.05 -30.21 26.12
CA ALA A 722 47.73 -29.62 24.82
C ALA A 722 46.73 -30.49 24.02
N LYS A 723 46.87 -31.83 24.06
CA LYS A 723 45.89 -32.75 23.46
C LYS A 723 44.52 -32.70 24.13
N LYS A 724 44.40 -32.40 25.43
CA LYS A 724 43.10 -32.18 26.09
C LYS A 724 42.44 -30.90 25.55
N ILE A 725 43.17 -29.79 25.57
CA ILE A 725 42.69 -28.47 25.12
C ILE A 725 42.22 -28.53 23.66
N ARG A 726 43.00 -29.18 22.77
CA ARG A 726 42.67 -29.32 21.34
C ARG A 726 41.42 -30.16 21.04
N LYS A 727 40.93 -31.00 21.97
CA LYS A 727 39.62 -31.68 21.80
C LYS A 727 38.46 -30.68 21.75
N ILE A 728 38.59 -29.56 22.46
CA ILE A 728 37.58 -28.50 22.55
C ILE A 728 37.91 -27.36 21.59
N LEU A 729 39.16 -26.87 21.60
CA LEU A 729 39.62 -25.76 20.77
C LEU A 729 40.42 -26.27 19.55
N LYS A 730 39.72 -26.51 18.44
CA LYS A 730 40.30 -27.02 17.18
C LYS A 730 41.08 -25.96 16.39
N ASP A 731 40.61 -24.71 16.42
CA ASP A 731 41.17 -23.56 15.70
C ASP A 731 41.15 -22.30 16.59
N LYS A 732 41.50 -21.13 16.05
CA LYS A 732 41.33 -19.82 16.73
C LYS A 732 39.95 -19.21 16.48
N THR A 733 38.90 -19.94 16.84
CA THR A 733 37.51 -19.47 16.86
C THR A 733 36.81 -19.89 18.15
N ILE A 734 35.59 -19.43 18.40
CA ILE A 734 34.90 -19.79 19.66
C ILE A 734 34.36 -21.23 19.53
N PRO A 735 34.71 -22.16 20.44
CA PRO A 735 34.18 -23.53 20.39
C PRO A 735 32.65 -23.53 20.44
N GLN A 736 31.99 -24.36 19.63
CA GLN A 736 30.51 -24.40 19.59
C GLN A 736 29.89 -24.69 20.96
N ILE A 737 30.52 -25.55 21.77
CA ILE A 737 30.10 -25.82 23.16
C ILE A 737 30.11 -24.56 24.05
N PHE A 738 30.97 -23.56 23.78
CA PHE A 738 30.90 -22.27 24.47
C PHE A 738 29.71 -21.45 23.96
N LYS A 739 29.43 -21.49 22.64
CA LYS A 739 28.27 -20.81 22.04
C LYS A 739 26.92 -21.40 22.42
N ASP A 740 26.90 -22.66 22.86
CA ASP A 740 25.69 -23.37 23.28
C ASP A 740 25.46 -23.34 24.80
N LYS A 741 26.51 -23.37 25.63
CA LYS A 741 26.39 -23.53 27.09
C LYS A 741 26.93 -22.39 27.96
N MET A 742 27.78 -21.49 27.47
CA MET A 742 28.33 -20.42 28.33
C MET A 742 27.20 -19.49 28.80
N ASN A 743 27.26 -18.99 30.04
CA ASN A 743 26.28 -18.05 30.59
C ASN A 743 26.83 -16.62 30.71
N ASP A 744 25.96 -15.63 30.95
CA ASP A 744 26.32 -14.19 30.98
C ASP A 744 27.53 -13.89 31.89
N ARG A 745 27.65 -14.56 33.06
CA ARG A 745 28.81 -14.40 33.97
C ARG A 745 30.10 -14.91 33.32
N GLN A 746 30.06 -16.14 32.78
CA GLN A 746 31.21 -16.78 32.16
C GLN A 746 31.66 -16.05 30.88
N TRP A 747 30.72 -15.58 30.05
CA TRP A 747 31.02 -14.77 28.88
C TRP A 747 31.67 -13.44 29.26
N LEU A 748 31.18 -12.76 30.29
CA LEU A 748 31.79 -11.53 30.81
C LEU A 748 33.17 -11.74 31.45
N ILE A 749 33.60 -12.98 31.71
CA ILE A 749 34.98 -13.33 32.08
C ILE A 749 35.79 -13.58 30.80
N PHE A 750 35.35 -14.54 29.96
CA PHE A 750 36.01 -14.91 28.70
C PHE A 750 36.32 -13.70 27.81
N LEU A 751 35.31 -12.84 27.58
CA LEU A 751 35.44 -11.67 26.73
C LEU A 751 36.40 -10.61 27.31
N LYS A 752 36.50 -10.48 28.64
CA LYS A 752 37.49 -9.57 29.25
C LYS A 752 38.91 -10.06 29.00
N GLU A 753 39.17 -11.35 29.20
CA GLU A 753 40.50 -11.92 28.92
C GLU A 753 40.85 -11.82 27.43
N LEU A 754 39.91 -12.12 26.54
CA LEU A 754 40.10 -12.01 25.10
C LEU A 754 40.48 -10.57 24.68
N VAL A 755 39.87 -9.57 25.32
CA VAL A 755 40.16 -8.14 25.12
C VAL A 755 41.47 -7.67 25.78
N LYS A 756 42.11 -8.46 26.67
CA LYS A 756 43.46 -8.17 27.18
C LYS A 756 44.56 -8.50 26.15
N GLY A 757 44.30 -9.43 25.24
CA GLY A 757 45.17 -9.75 24.09
C GLY A 757 44.97 -8.75 22.94
N ASP A 758 44.23 -9.13 21.89
CA ASP A 758 44.01 -8.27 20.71
C ASP A 758 42.94 -7.16 20.91
N GLY A 759 42.84 -6.56 22.10
CA GLY A 759 41.76 -5.64 22.45
C GLY A 759 42.17 -4.33 23.12
N HIS A 760 41.17 -3.48 23.35
CA HIS A 760 41.33 -2.21 24.05
C HIS A 760 40.09 -1.86 24.89
N PHE A 761 40.31 -1.56 26.17
CA PHE A 761 39.31 -1.02 27.08
C PHE A 761 39.26 0.50 26.96
N SER A 762 38.08 1.07 26.64
CA SER A 762 37.96 2.53 26.50
C SER A 762 38.16 3.25 27.84
N LYS A 763 39.10 4.21 27.89
CA LYS A 763 39.29 5.09 29.05
C LYS A 763 38.10 6.00 29.31
N ASN A 764 37.44 6.48 28.25
CA ASN A 764 36.46 7.57 28.33
C ASN A 764 35.01 7.06 28.44
N ALA A 765 34.75 5.82 28.02
CA ALA A 765 33.43 5.22 28.05
C ALA A 765 33.45 3.96 28.92
N LYS A 766 33.08 4.13 30.21
CA LYS A 766 32.80 3.00 31.11
C LYS A 766 31.85 2.04 30.39
N PHE A 767 32.25 0.76 30.30
CA PHE A 767 31.51 -0.30 29.60
C PHE A 767 31.46 -0.24 28.05
N SER A 768 32.46 0.39 27.41
CA SER A 768 32.72 0.20 25.97
C SER A 768 34.08 -0.46 25.73
N TRP A 769 34.09 -1.52 24.92
CA TRP A 769 35.28 -2.31 24.60
C TRP A 769 35.49 -2.41 23.08
N GLN A 770 36.75 -2.58 22.68
CA GLN A 770 37.14 -2.81 21.30
C GLN A 770 37.94 -4.12 21.22
N TYR A 771 37.66 -4.94 20.21
CA TYR A 771 38.45 -6.13 19.89
C TYR A 771 38.82 -6.12 18.41
N TYR A 772 40.01 -6.61 18.06
CA TYR A 772 40.58 -6.51 16.73
C TYR A 772 41.03 -7.89 16.24
N THR A 773 40.48 -8.37 15.12
CA THR A 773 40.93 -9.64 14.53
C THR A 773 40.96 -9.60 13.01
N LYS A 774 41.83 -10.42 12.41
CA LYS A 774 41.85 -10.65 10.95
C LYS A 774 40.92 -11.80 10.54
N ASN A 775 40.48 -12.62 11.49
CA ASN A 775 39.62 -13.78 11.24
C ASN A 775 38.14 -13.35 11.24
N LYS A 776 37.47 -13.44 10.09
CA LYS A 776 36.03 -13.11 9.96
C LYS A 776 35.17 -13.98 10.91
N LYS A 777 35.42 -15.30 10.94
CA LYS A 777 34.64 -16.24 11.77
C LYS A 777 34.74 -15.89 13.26
N LEU A 778 35.93 -15.59 13.77
CA LEU A 778 36.09 -15.13 15.16
C LEU A 778 35.37 -13.79 15.42
N ALA A 779 35.33 -12.87 14.44
CA ALA A 779 34.55 -11.63 14.58
C ALA A 779 33.03 -11.89 14.61
N ASP A 780 32.55 -12.79 13.74
CA ASP A 780 31.16 -13.23 13.67
C ASP A 780 30.73 -13.95 14.97
N ASP A 781 31.57 -14.88 15.49
CA ASP A 781 31.37 -15.60 16.75
C ASP A 781 31.30 -14.65 17.96
N ILE A 782 32.22 -13.69 18.08
CA ILE A 782 32.20 -12.71 19.18
C ILE A 782 30.94 -11.83 19.10
N GLN A 783 30.48 -11.48 17.90
CA GLN A 783 29.23 -10.75 17.74
C GLN A 783 28.02 -11.59 18.15
N GLU A 784 27.93 -12.86 17.73
CA GLU A 784 26.90 -13.82 18.17
C GLU A 784 26.86 -13.91 19.70
N MET A 785 28.01 -14.12 20.34
CA MET A 785 28.11 -14.25 21.79
C MET A 785 27.76 -12.95 22.53
N CYS A 786 28.14 -11.78 22.00
CA CYS A 786 27.67 -10.51 22.54
C CYS A 786 26.14 -10.41 22.50
N ILE A 787 25.51 -10.76 21.37
CA ILE A 787 24.06 -10.72 21.20
C ILE A 787 23.36 -11.64 22.20
N LYS A 788 23.87 -12.87 22.37
CA LYS A 788 23.38 -13.88 23.32
C LYS A 788 23.50 -13.47 24.80
N HIS A 789 24.47 -12.63 25.14
CA HIS A 789 24.76 -12.25 26.53
C HIS A 789 24.53 -10.76 26.80
N ASN A 790 23.44 -10.23 26.24
CA ASN A 790 22.90 -8.90 26.56
C ASN A 790 23.84 -7.71 26.22
N LEU A 791 24.85 -7.92 25.36
CA LEU A 791 25.81 -6.91 24.90
C LEU A 791 25.58 -6.53 23.43
N ARG A 792 25.43 -5.24 23.12
CA ARG A 792 25.50 -4.79 21.73
C ARG A 792 26.92 -4.93 21.20
N CYS A 793 27.08 -5.62 20.08
CA CYS A 793 28.29 -5.60 19.28
C CYS A 793 28.00 -5.17 17.84
N SER A 794 28.80 -4.25 17.28
CA SER A 794 28.81 -3.94 15.86
C SER A 794 30.21 -4.12 15.27
N ILE A 795 30.30 -4.85 14.15
CA ILE A 795 31.56 -5.08 13.43
C ILE A 795 31.76 -3.96 12.39
N LYS A 796 33.00 -3.50 12.24
CA LYS A 796 33.45 -2.64 11.14
C LYS A 796 34.71 -3.22 10.50
N GLN A 797 34.64 -3.57 9.22
CA GLN A 797 35.82 -3.98 8.46
C GLN A 797 36.67 -2.75 8.07
N ARG A 798 38.00 -2.85 8.18
CA ARG A 798 38.96 -1.88 7.62
C ARG A 798 40.13 -2.62 6.97
N ARG A 799 40.21 -2.57 5.63
CA ARG A 799 41.19 -3.33 4.84
C ARG A 799 41.16 -4.81 5.26
N ASN A 800 42.23 -5.32 5.88
CA ASN A 800 42.42 -6.74 6.19
C ASN A 800 42.20 -7.03 7.69
N GLN A 801 41.32 -6.29 8.37
CA GLN A 801 41.01 -6.44 9.79
C GLN A 801 39.55 -6.05 10.11
N TYR A 802 38.97 -6.71 11.10
CA TYR A 802 37.65 -6.45 11.67
C TYR A 802 37.82 -5.77 13.03
N GLU A 803 37.17 -4.62 13.20
CA GLU A 803 37.08 -3.88 14.46
C GLU A 803 35.69 -4.16 15.08
N LEU A 804 35.67 -4.76 16.26
CA LEU A 804 34.42 -5.01 16.99
C LEU A 804 34.23 -3.92 18.03
N TYR A 805 33.06 -3.30 18.04
CA TYR A 805 32.67 -2.27 19.00
C TYR A 805 31.59 -2.83 19.92
N ILE A 806 31.97 -3.11 21.17
CA ILE A 806 31.13 -3.81 22.15
C ILE A 806 30.69 -2.84 23.25
N SER A 807 29.44 -2.96 23.70
CA SER A 807 28.80 -2.04 24.65
C SER A 807 27.77 -2.77 25.53
N LYS A 808 27.73 -2.45 26.84
CA LYS A 808 26.76 -3.02 27.80
C LYS A 808 25.29 -2.61 27.59
N HIS A 809 24.97 -1.78 26.60
CA HIS A 809 23.57 -1.47 26.27
C HIS A 809 23.05 -2.50 25.28
N ASN A 810 21.85 -3.03 25.52
CA ASN A 810 21.19 -4.01 24.65
C ASN A 810 20.26 -3.41 23.57
N THR A 811 20.08 -2.09 23.60
CA THR A 811 19.22 -1.33 22.69
C THR A 811 19.97 -0.15 22.04
N TYR A 812 19.46 0.33 20.91
CA TYR A 812 19.91 1.52 20.22
C TYR A 812 18.83 2.60 20.22
N THR A 813 19.06 3.72 20.90
CA THR A 813 18.13 4.85 20.92
C THR A 813 18.21 5.65 19.61
N ILE A 814 17.07 5.84 18.95
CA ILE A 814 16.92 6.70 17.77
C ILE A 814 16.23 8.00 18.17
N CYS A 815 16.98 9.12 18.19
CA CYS A 815 16.46 10.45 18.53
C CYS A 815 16.05 11.25 17.27
N LYS A 816 14.99 12.08 17.40
CA LYS A 816 14.30 12.76 16.28
C LYS A 816 15.03 13.97 15.68
N TYR A 817 16.04 14.54 16.35
CA TYR A 817 16.78 15.74 15.90
C TYR A 817 17.63 15.57 14.62
N TYR A 818 17.54 14.42 13.95
CA TYR A 818 18.21 14.11 12.70
C TYR A 818 17.26 13.28 11.84
N ASN A 819 17.18 13.50 10.52
CA ASN A 819 16.33 12.69 9.63
C ASN A 819 16.60 11.18 9.82
N ILE A 820 15.59 10.44 10.31
CA ILE A 820 15.73 9.05 10.80
C ILE A 820 15.74 8.07 9.64
N SER A 821 14.61 8.01 8.95
CA SER A 821 14.35 7.25 7.74
C SER A 821 14.62 8.12 6.51
N LYS A 822 14.98 7.48 5.40
CA LYS A 822 14.87 8.02 4.06
C LYS A 822 14.31 6.93 3.15
N THR A 823 13.37 7.28 2.29
CA THR A 823 13.05 6.45 1.11
C THR A 823 14.28 6.45 0.20
N VAL A 824 14.74 5.27 -0.21
CA VAL A 824 15.82 5.09 -1.17
C VAL A 824 15.39 4.13 -2.27
N LYS A 825 15.89 4.33 -3.49
CA LYS A 825 15.68 3.39 -4.59
C LYS A 825 16.30 2.05 -4.23
N ASN A 826 15.56 0.97 -4.44
CA ASN A 826 16.07 -0.38 -4.26
C ASN A 826 17.00 -0.77 -5.41
N THR A 827 18.07 -1.51 -5.08
CA THR A 827 19.08 -2.00 -6.04
C THR A 827 19.15 -3.53 -6.09
N GLY A 828 18.49 -4.22 -5.16
CA GLY A 828 18.61 -5.67 -4.95
C GLY A 828 17.29 -6.32 -4.52
N ARG A 829 17.31 -7.64 -4.34
CA ARG A 829 16.15 -8.46 -3.97
C ARG A 829 15.49 -7.99 -2.66
N VAL A 830 14.31 -8.52 -2.40
CA VAL A 830 13.56 -8.35 -1.15
C VAL A 830 13.30 -9.73 -0.55
N TRP A 831 13.47 -9.94 0.76
CA TRP A 831 13.34 -11.28 1.36
C TRP A 831 12.86 -11.25 2.81
N CYS A 832 12.43 -12.40 3.34
CA CYS A 832 12.05 -12.57 4.74
C CYS A 832 11.98 -14.06 5.13
N VAL A 833 12.07 -14.37 6.42
CA VAL A 833 11.67 -15.66 7.00
C VAL A 833 10.52 -15.46 7.99
N SER A 834 9.84 -16.55 8.36
CA SER A 834 8.98 -16.54 9.56
C SER A 834 9.32 -17.70 10.48
N VAL A 835 9.18 -17.42 11.77
CA VAL A 835 9.82 -18.10 12.91
C VAL A 835 8.86 -18.01 14.09
N ALA A 836 8.74 -19.03 14.95
CA ALA A 836 7.53 -19.27 15.76
C ALA A 836 7.12 -18.20 16.80
N ASN A 837 7.97 -17.23 17.15
CA ASN A 837 7.64 -16.08 18.01
C ASN A 837 7.63 -14.72 17.28
N GLY A 838 7.91 -14.75 15.97
CA GLY A 838 7.70 -13.62 15.08
C GLY A 838 8.80 -12.56 15.15
N THR A 839 9.95 -12.84 15.74
CA THR A 839 11.06 -11.87 15.80
C THR A 839 12.33 -12.50 15.24
N ILE A 840 13.17 -11.70 14.59
CA ILE A 840 14.39 -12.17 13.91
C ILE A 840 15.58 -11.29 14.28
N VAL A 841 16.67 -11.93 14.71
CA VAL A 841 17.95 -11.25 14.90
C VAL A 841 18.60 -11.06 13.52
N THR A 842 18.53 -9.83 13.01
CA THR A 842 19.08 -9.43 11.71
C THR A 842 20.40 -8.70 11.83
N ARG A 843 21.20 -8.70 10.76
CA ARG A 843 22.41 -7.86 10.63
C ARG A 843 22.48 -7.25 9.25
N ARG A 844 22.94 -6.01 9.17
CA ARG A 844 23.22 -5.32 7.91
C ARG A 844 24.43 -4.41 8.09
N ASN A 845 25.38 -4.45 7.16
CA ASN A 845 26.64 -3.69 7.23
C ASN A 845 27.35 -3.82 8.61
N GLY A 846 27.40 -5.04 9.16
CA GLY A 846 28.04 -5.37 10.44
C GLY A 846 27.29 -4.93 11.71
N LYS A 847 26.12 -4.30 11.59
CA LYS A 847 25.30 -3.82 12.71
C LYS A 847 24.04 -4.67 12.86
N VAL A 848 23.68 -4.98 14.10
CA VAL A 848 22.56 -5.88 14.46
C VAL A 848 21.25 -5.08 14.58
N ALA A 849 20.11 -5.70 14.31
CA ALA A 849 18.80 -5.22 14.74
C ALA A 849 17.86 -6.42 14.98
N ILE A 850 17.08 -6.41 16.06
CA ILE A 850 16.02 -7.40 16.26
C ILE A 850 14.73 -6.82 15.70
N LEU A 851 14.21 -7.43 14.63
CA LEU A 851 13.06 -6.97 13.85
C LEU A 851 11.91 -7.97 13.94
N GLY A 852 10.72 -7.60 13.49
CA GLY A 852 9.60 -8.53 13.36
C GLY A 852 9.69 -9.35 12.08
N ASN A 853 9.04 -10.51 12.04
CA ASN A 853 8.69 -11.14 10.76
C ASN A 853 7.70 -10.25 9.99
N SER A 854 7.79 -10.28 8.67
CA SER A 854 6.83 -9.58 7.80
C SER A 854 5.68 -10.49 7.36
N HIS A 855 5.98 -11.79 7.23
CA HIS A 855 5.02 -12.81 6.80
C HIS A 855 4.53 -13.60 8.00
N TYR A 856 3.22 -13.62 8.21
CA TYR A 856 2.51 -14.56 9.07
C TYR A 856 1.48 -15.26 8.18
N LEU A 857 1.77 -16.50 7.75
CA LEU A 857 0.74 -17.41 7.28
C LEU A 857 0.25 -18.19 8.49
N VAL A 858 -1.05 -18.14 8.70
CA VAL A 858 -1.73 -18.83 9.78
C VAL A 858 -2.92 -19.54 9.16
N PHE A 859 -3.06 -20.82 9.47
CA PHE A 859 -4.37 -21.39 9.67
C PHE A 859 -4.44 -21.91 11.11
N THR A 860 -5.51 -21.59 11.83
CA THR A 860 -5.62 -21.97 13.25
C THR A 860 -7.04 -22.33 13.62
N TYR A 861 -7.18 -23.37 14.43
CA TYR A 861 -8.47 -23.88 14.90
C TYR A 861 -8.80 -23.30 16.27
N LYS A 862 -9.89 -22.55 16.39
CA LYS A 862 -10.41 -22.07 17.68
C LYS A 862 -11.80 -22.66 17.97
N ASN A 863 -11.96 -23.19 19.18
CA ASN A 863 -13.21 -23.74 19.68
C ASN A 863 -13.93 -22.70 20.53
N PHE A 864 -15.20 -22.42 20.23
CA PHE A 864 -16.04 -21.48 20.97
C PHE A 864 -17.32 -22.13 21.47
N LEU A 865 -17.80 -21.70 22.64
CA LEU A 865 -19.15 -22.02 23.10
C LEU A 865 -20.14 -21.09 22.39
N THR A 866 -20.99 -21.66 21.54
CA THR A 866 -22.07 -20.97 20.82
C THR A 866 -23.41 -21.52 21.28
N LEU A 867 -24.44 -20.67 21.42
CA LEU A 867 -25.80 -21.16 21.68
C LEU A 867 -26.30 -22.01 20.50
N ASN A 868 -27.05 -23.06 20.81
CA ASN A 868 -27.78 -23.84 19.81
C ASN A 868 -28.93 -23.01 19.18
N ASN A 869 -29.52 -23.51 18.09
CA ASN A 869 -30.58 -22.80 17.35
C ASN A 869 -31.85 -22.48 18.17
N SER A 870 -32.02 -23.06 19.38
CA SER A 870 -33.12 -22.76 20.30
C SER A 870 -32.72 -21.79 21.44
N GLY A 871 -31.48 -21.31 21.48
CA GLY A 871 -30.99 -20.37 22.50
C GLY A 871 -30.78 -20.97 23.90
N THR A 872 -30.98 -22.27 24.09
CA THR A 872 -31.12 -22.90 25.43
C THR A 872 -29.98 -23.81 25.87
N ARG A 873 -29.03 -24.15 24.98
CA ARG A 873 -27.81 -24.90 25.35
C ARG A 873 -26.58 -24.40 24.61
N LEU A 874 -25.45 -24.33 25.32
CA LEU A 874 -24.14 -24.07 24.73
C LEU A 874 -23.61 -25.31 24.01
N LYS A 875 -23.07 -25.14 22.81
CA LYS A 875 -22.41 -26.15 21.99
C LYS A 875 -21.02 -25.65 21.61
N VAL A 876 -20.00 -26.52 21.69
CA VAL A 876 -18.67 -26.21 21.16
C VAL A 876 -18.69 -26.24 19.63
N LYS A 877 -18.27 -25.13 19.00
CA LYS A 877 -18.17 -24.94 17.56
C LYS A 877 -16.70 -24.64 17.19
N GLN A 878 -16.16 -25.38 16.22
CA GLN A 878 -14.80 -25.21 15.71
C GLN A 878 -14.80 -24.18 14.56
N LYS A 879 -13.87 -23.22 14.57
CA LYS A 879 -13.62 -22.22 13.51
C LYS A 879 -12.17 -22.32 13.01
N LEU A 880 -11.91 -22.02 11.75
CA LEU A 880 -10.64 -22.23 11.04
C LEU A 880 -10.18 -20.93 10.34
N LEU A 881 -9.25 -20.15 10.91
CA LEU A 881 -8.63 -19.05 10.16
C LEU A 881 -7.73 -19.61 9.05
N LEU A 882 -7.50 -18.90 7.93
CA LEU A 882 -6.88 -19.45 6.71
C LEU A 882 -6.34 -18.38 5.73
N ARG A 883 -5.05 -18.04 5.81
CA ARG A 883 -4.40 -17.15 4.83
C ARG A 883 -4.01 -17.90 3.54
N VAL A 884 -4.27 -17.33 2.35
CA VAL A 884 -4.00 -17.93 1.03
C VAL A 884 -3.11 -17.03 0.14
N GLY A 885 -2.57 -17.60 -0.94
CA GLY A 885 -1.83 -16.89 -2.00
C GLY A 885 -2.01 -17.59 -3.34
N GLY A 886 -1.87 -16.84 -4.45
CA GLY A 886 -2.27 -17.29 -5.79
C GLY A 886 -1.27 -18.13 -6.59
N PHE A 887 -1.66 -18.42 -7.84
CA PHE A 887 -1.01 -19.35 -8.76
C PHE A 887 0.26 -18.80 -9.40
N ARG A 888 1.28 -18.47 -8.60
CA ARG A 888 2.55 -17.91 -9.10
C ARG A 888 3.62 -18.97 -9.36
N PHE A 889 4.36 -18.82 -10.47
CA PHE A 889 5.35 -19.79 -10.95
C PHE A 889 6.41 -20.15 -9.90
N SER A 890 6.54 -21.44 -9.61
CA SER A 890 7.39 -21.93 -8.52
C SER A 890 8.83 -22.27 -8.91
N ARG A 891 9.70 -21.26 -9.07
CA ARG A 891 11.15 -21.45 -8.78
C ARG A 891 11.35 -21.37 -7.27
N LYS A 892 11.02 -22.46 -6.57
CA LYS A 892 10.86 -22.52 -5.11
C LYS A 892 10.08 -21.32 -4.56
N VAL A 893 8.79 -21.31 -4.87
CA VAL A 893 7.77 -20.82 -3.93
C VAL A 893 7.77 -21.79 -2.75
N GLY A 894 8.81 -21.68 -1.92
CA GLY A 894 9.04 -22.43 -0.69
C GLY A 894 8.79 -21.49 0.46
N SER A 895 7.51 -21.22 0.71
CA SER A 895 7.14 -20.45 1.89
C SER A 895 5.68 -20.58 2.36
N CYS A 896 5.42 -21.53 3.25
CA CYS A 896 4.34 -21.38 4.24
C CYS A 896 4.97 -21.55 5.62
N SER A 897 5.13 -20.44 6.33
CA SER A 897 5.96 -20.36 7.53
C SER A 897 5.13 -20.01 8.74
N TYR A 898 4.73 -21.02 9.52
CA TYR A 898 4.62 -20.97 11.00
C TYR A 898 4.29 -22.36 11.60
N GLU A 899 5.21 -23.02 12.31
CA GLU A 899 4.87 -23.99 13.38
C GLU A 899 4.54 -23.19 14.63
N GLU A 900 3.34 -23.39 15.18
CA GLU A 900 3.02 -23.03 16.56
C GLU A 900 3.45 -24.19 17.47
N LYS A 901 3.99 -23.87 18.65
CA LYS A 901 4.04 -24.83 19.77
C LYS A 901 2.92 -24.44 20.74
N ARG A 902 1.89 -25.25 20.96
CA ARG A 902 1.76 -26.71 20.73
C ARG A 902 0.63 -27.05 19.74
N GLY A 903 0.95 -27.76 18.65
CA GLY A 903 -0.02 -28.60 17.93
C GLY A 903 -0.27 -28.30 16.45
N MET A 904 0.28 -27.22 15.88
CA MET A 904 0.02 -26.83 14.49
C MET A 904 1.32 -26.76 13.68
N ARG A 905 1.35 -27.43 12.52
CA ARG A 905 2.49 -27.45 11.59
C ARG A 905 2.10 -26.82 10.25
N PRO A 906 2.99 -26.04 9.61
CA PRO A 906 2.73 -25.47 8.31
C PRO A 906 3.13 -26.49 7.23
N ASN A 907 2.16 -26.96 6.44
CA ASN A 907 2.39 -27.96 5.41
C ASN A 907 2.34 -27.33 4.01
N ALA A 908 3.53 -27.06 3.46
CA ALA A 908 3.80 -26.71 2.06
C ALA A 908 3.13 -25.42 1.51
N THR A 909 3.33 -25.16 0.22
CA THR A 909 3.02 -23.90 -0.46
C THR A 909 2.10 -24.09 -1.65
N GLY A 910 1.23 -23.11 -1.90
CA GLY A 910 0.36 -23.05 -3.08
C GLY A 910 -1.11 -22.89 -2.70
N THR A 911 -1.97 -23.40 -3.56
CA THR A 911 -3.40 -23.57 -3.28
C THR A 911 -3.61 -24.67 -2.23
N TYR A 912 -4.73 -24.64 -1.51
CA TYR A 912 -5.10 -25.67 -0.53
C TYR A 912 -6.45 -26.31 -0.86
N ILE A 913 -6.57 -27.57 -0.45
CA ILE A 913 -7.83 -28.32 -0.35
C ILE A 913 -8.27 -28.29 1.11
N ILE A 914 -9.44 -27.72 1.38
CA ILE A 914 -10.07 -27.72 2.71
C ILE A 914 -11.07 -28.88 2.73
N LYS A 915 -10.65 -30.02 3.30
CA LYS A 915 -11.53 -31.17 3.55
C LYS A 915 -12.46 -30.88 4.72
N ILE A 916 -13.72 -31.25 4.54
CA ILE A 916 -14.81 -31.03 5.47
C ILE A 916 -15.51 -32.38 5.69
N ILE A 917 -15.60 -32.79 6.96
CA ILE A 917 -16.11 -34.09 7.37
C ILE A 917 -17.20 -33.87 8.44
N ALA A 918 -18.41 -34.33 8.15
CA ALA A 918 -19.51 -34.35 9.10
C ALA A 918 -19.23 -35.38 10.20
N ASN A 919 -19.11 -34.90 11.43
CA ASN A 919 -18.80 -35.72 12.59
C ASN A 919 -20.12 -36.23 13.21
N PRO A 920 -20.32 -37.56 13.38
CA PRO A 920 -21.63 -38.11 13.77
C PRO A 920 -22.06 -37.68 15.18
N TYR A 921 -21.10 -37.54 16.11
CA TYR A 921 -21.36 -37.10 17.48
C TYR A 921 -20.37 -36.01 17.91
N PRO A 922 -20.83 -34.86 18.47
CA PRO A 922 -22.23 -34.46 18.62
C PRO A 922 -22.86 -34.04 17.28
N ILE A 923 -24.13 -34.40 17.08
CA ILE A 923 -24.92 -34.22 15.85
C ILE A 923 -24.76 -32.80 15.28
N GLY A 924 -24.49 -32.71 13.96
CA GLY A 924 -24.30 -31.42 13.28
C GLY A 924 -23.06 -30.66 13.74
N SER A 925 -21.93 -31.36 13.93
CA SER A 925 -20.59 -30.76 14.03
C SER A 925 -19.79 -31.05 12.76
N LEU A 926 -19.15 -30.03 12.19
CA LEU A 926 -18.21 -30.18 11.08
C LEU A 926 -16.79 -30.25 11.65
N LYS A 927 -16.02 -31.23 11.20
CA LYS A 927 -14.56 -31.28 11.35
C LYS A 927 -13.92 -30.77 10.06
N PHE A 928 -12.79 -30.09 10.21
CA PHE A 928 -12.03 -29.52 9.11
C PHE A 928 -10.61 -30.09 9.08
N SER A 929 -10.07 -30.28 7.89
CA SER A 929 -8.66 -30.55 7.66
C SER A 929 -8.18 -29.83 6.40
N VAL A 930 -6.94 -29.32 6.42
CA VAL A 930 -6.36 -28.54 5.32
C VAL A 930 -5.19 -29.33 4.74
N ILE A 931 -5.20 -29.53 3.43
CA ILE A 931 -4.19 -30.27 2.67
C ILE A 931 -3.61 -29.33 1.59
N PRO A 932 -2.29 -29.21 1.46
CA PRO A 932 -1.68 -28.44 0.37
C PRO A 932 -1.88 -29.12 -0.99
N PHE A 933 -2.09 -28.33 -2.04
CA PHE A 933 -2.10 -28.80 -3.41
C PHE A 933 -0.72 -28.61 -4.04
N ILE A 934 0.01 -29.72 -4.22
CA ILE A 934 1.44 -29.77 -4.60
C ILE A 934 1.60 -30.18 -6.06
#